data_AF-A0A229UKK8-F1
#
_entry.id   AF-A0A229UKK8-F1
#
_cell.length_a   1.000
_cell.length_b   1.000
_cell.length_c   1.000
_cell.angle_alpha   90.00
_cell.angle_beta   90.00
_cell.angle_gamma   90.00
#
_symmetry.space_group_name_H-M   'P 1'
#
loop_
_entity.id
_entity.type
_entity.pdbx_description
1 polymer ?
#
loop_
_entity_poly.entity_id
_entity_poly.type
_entity_poly.pdbx_seq_one_letter_code
_entity_poly.pdbx_strand_id
1 'polypeptide(L)'
;MIDVNVVPGMIVPTNQTAKFDLHTSKTITSITPQYPSETTVTSLGTTGTNHKLYQLTMSHLGANNITVTYGSGEKTVLQFYAIEPIDTALQRHATFMVNNQQWNVPGDIRDKVFDDWMMQTKAKRNNFAGYWGWGDDWGLTHGQFLAEKNALSPVASEVTALDNYLETAIWTNLMNGHHSDYLVPDFLMAQPNTTPTYRGYAYPHIYNTYFSMYKIAKMYPNLITYKNPKNTYLLRAYNIFKALYDGPVAYNWNTGLMGELTTPDIIKALQDEGLTTEANDIISKMATKYNNFASTTYPYGSEYNYDNTGEEAVYMLAKMNNNNTIRGKINAKTRAARGHMPVWYYYADPVTITGDNWWNFQYTTSLAGYAMDDWIRTNSTKPETEQRLSYAAKIANVSAINSGQISSDPANIGAVSWTYQANKGNYGALGLDGGPLFNGWRGMSGEADLGLFGALKVLSADVAVDPIFGLYGYGADVSLSGGAYTVTPKDGLNKRLNLITEKFSMELERDQYTAATVATVKNNVYFTLKNMMTSAAHTTKVTFTGLAAGTYDVLINNTKVSTVSAAGSGKTVVNLSIGTNATYDVKLQAATSTGPTDIAPQGTATTSFVSSWESLAGLNDGYAPTSSNDRGHPVYGNWDNPGTTQWVQYDFASARTISSTDIYWFDDDQGIDLPASYTLQYWNGTAWVNVANPSGLGIAANQYNTTTFTPVSTTKFRVNITAKAAYSTGMESWKVYGT
;
A
#
# COMPACT_ATOMS: atom_id res chain seq x y z
N MET A 1 -33.78 -18.75 1.58
CA MET A 1 -32.35 -18.75 1.25
C MET A 1 -31.60 -17.99 2.32
N ILE A 2 -30.28 -18.19 2.41
CA ILE A 2 -29.39 -17.45 3.31
C ILE A 2 -28.37 -16.76 2.41
N ASP A 3 -28.23 -15.45 2.59
CA ASP A 3 -27.10 -14.69 2.06
C ASP A 3 -26.00 -14.61 3.15
N VAL A 4 -24.74 -14.68 2.74
CA VAL A 4 -23.60 -14.82 3.66
C VAL A 4 -22.56 -13.76 3.40
N ASN A 5 -22.21 -13.02 4.44
CA ASN A 5 -21.04 -12.16 4.47
C ASN A 5 -20.03 -12.68 5.49
N VAL A 6 -18.75 -12.39 5.29
CA VAL A 6 -17.67 -12.86 6.17
C VAL A 6 -16.51 -11.86 6.22
N VAL A 7 -15.86 -11.79 7.37
CA VAL A 7 -14.58 -11.09 7.60
C VAL A 7 -13.67 -11.99 8.45
N PRO A 8 -12.35 -12.10 8.17
CA PRO A 8 -11.64 -11.42 7.09
C PRO A 8 -11.81 -12.13 5.74
N GLY A 9 -12.43 -13.32 5.74
CA GLY A 9 -12.57 -14.23 4.61
C GLY A 9 -12.90 -15.64 5.10
N MET A 10 -12.82 -16.61 4.19
CA MET A 10 -13.06 -18.03 4.52
C MET A 10 -11.79 -18.79 4.89
N ILE A 11 -10.61 -18.20 4.68
CA ILE A 11 -9.33 -18.70 5.18
C ILE A 11 -8.96 -17.87 6.41
N VAL A 12 -8.64 -18.51 7.53
CA VAL A 12 -8.47 -17.82 8.81
C VAL A 12 -7.24 -18.37 9.55
N PRO A 13 -6.23 -17.55 9.86
CA PRO A 13 -5.14 -17.95 10.75
C PRO A 13 -5.65 -18.29 12.15
N THR A 14 -5.10 -19.32 12.77
CA THR A 14 -5.53 -19.82 14.10
C THR A 14 -5.35 -18.81 15.24
N ASN A 15 -4.52 -17.78 15.08
CA ASN A 15 -4.38 -16.66 16.02
C ASN A 15 -5.31 -15.47 15.73
N GLN A 16 -6.22 -15.61 14.77
CA GLN A 16 -7.20 -14.62 14.37
C GLN A 16 -8.64 -15.15 14.55
N THR A 17 -9.59 -14.23 14.44
CA THR A 17 -11.02 -14.51 14.64
C THR A 17 -11.78 -14.09 13.40
N ALA A 18 -12.66 -14.94 12.88
CA ALA A 18 -13.59 -14.54 11.82
C ALA A 18 -14.95 -14.11 12.39
N LYS A 19 -15.67 -13.28 11.63
CA LYS A 19 -17.10 -13.03 11.84
C LYS A 19 -17.85 -13.38 10.57
N PHE A 20 -19.04 -13.94 10.69
CA PHE A 20 -19.92 -14.20 9.56
C PHE A 20 -21.36 -13.77 9.86
N ASP A 21 -22.05 -13.38 8.80
CA ASP A 21 -23.43 -12.94 8.79
C ASP A 21 -24.29 -13.98 8.07
N LEU A 22 -25.43 -14.31 8.66
CA LEU A 22 -26.48 -15.12 8.04
C LEU A 22 -27.70 -14.22 7.80
N HIS A 23 -27.75 -13.58 6.64
CA HIS A 23 -28.85 -12.69 6.28
C HIS A 23 -30.03 -13.51 5.75
N THR A 24 -31.06 -13.64 6.58
CA THR A 24 -32.26 -14.42 6.24
C THR A 24 -33.42 -14.09 7.17
N SER A 25 -34.65 -14.03 6.66
CA SER A 25 -35.86 -13.88 7.50
C SER A 25 -36.18 -15.13 8.32
N LYS A 26 -35.60 -16.29 7.99
CA LYS A 26 -35.82 -17.55 8.71
C LYS A 26 -35.05 -17.57 10.03
N THR A 27 -35.62 -18.22 11.03
CA THR A 27 -34.95 -18.47 12.32
C THR A 27 -33.75 -19.41 12.11
N ILE A 28 -32.61 -19.10 12.73
CA ILE A 28 -31.47 -20.02 12.80
C ILE A 28 -31.69 -20.91 14.02
N THR A 29 -31.80 -22.23 13.79
CA THR A 29 -32.12 -23.18 14.86
C THR A 29 -30.86 -23.78 15.47
N SER A 30 -29.80 -23.97 14.68
CA SER A 30 -28.49 -24.39 15.19
C SER A 30 -27.35 -24.01 14.26
N ILE A 31 -26.16 -23.85 14.86
CA ILE A 31 -24.89 -23.76 14.15
C ILE A 31 -23.97 -24.82 14.76
N THR A 32 -23.55 -25.77 13.93
CA THR A 32 -22.79 -26.94 14.36
C THR A 32 -21.44 -26.97 13.66
N PRO A 33 -20.33 -26.70 14.38
CA PRO A 33 -18.98 -26.90 13.85
C PRO A 33 -18.70 -28.39 13.63
N GLN A 34 -17.91 -28.70 12.59
CA GLN A 34 -17.41 -30.06 12.34
C GLN A 34 -16.51 -30.58 13.47
N TYR A 35 -15.75 -29.68 14.10
CA TYR A 35 -14.84 -29.99 15.22
C TYR A 35 -15.20 -29.16 16.46
N PRO A 36 -16.27 -29.51 17.21
CA PRO A 36 -16.75 -28.70 18.34
C PRO A 36 -15.74 -28.49 19.48
N SER A 37 -14.74 -29.37 19.64
CA SER A 37 -13.68 -29.23 20.63
C SER A 37 -12.56 -28.26 20.21
N GLU A 38 -12.50 -27.91 18.93
CA GLU A 38 -11.43 -27.11 18.32
C GLU A 38 -11.97 -25.83 17.65
N THR A 39 -13.29 -25.65 17.66
CA THR A 39 -13.97 -24.55 16.98
C THR A 39 -15.04 -23.94 17.88
N THR A 40 -14.89 -22.65 18.18
CA THR A 40 -15.87 -21.90 18.98
C THR A 40 -16.68 -20.98 18.08
N VAL A 41 -18.01 -21.05 18.20
CA VAL A 41 -18.94 -20.13 17.55
C VAL A 41 -19.74 -19.39 18.61
N THR A 42 -19.71 -18.07 18.58
CA THR A 42 -20.44 -17.20 19.53
C THR A 42 -21.41 -16.32 18.77
N SER A 43 -22.68 -16.26 19.17
CA SER A 43 -23.62 -15.31 18.59
C SER A 43 -23.29 -13.89 19.06
N LEU A 44 -23.29 -12.94 18.11
CA LEU A 44 -23.13 -11.51 18.37
C LEU A 44 -24.48 -10.76 18.29
N GLY A 45 -25.59 -11.51 18.22
CA GLY A 45 -26.93 -10.95 18.09
C GLY A 45 -27.38 -10.73 16.64
N THR A 46 -28.44 -9.95 16.48
CA THR A 46 -29.00 -9.58 15.17
C THR A 46 -28.90 -8.07 14.99
N THR A 47 -28.48 -7.62 13.81
CA THR A 47 -28.44 -6.20 13.44
C THR A 47 -29.30 -5.95 12.21
N GLY A 48 -29.73 -4.69 12.04
CA GLY A 48 -30.55 -4.28 10.90
C GLY A 48 -31.74 -5.20 10.64
N THR A 49 -32.07 -5.39 9.37
CA THR A 49 -33.12 -6.32 8.95
C THR A 49 -32.52 -7.72 8.78
N ASN A 50 -32.67 -8.58 9.78
CA ASN A 50 -32.37 -10.01 9.69
C ASN A 50 -30.89 -10.42 9.48
N HIS A 51 -29.91 -9.55 9.77
CA HIS A 51 -28.49 -9.92 9.77
C HIS A 51 -28.13 -10.60 11.09
N LYS A 52 -27.94 -11.92 11.07
CA LYS A 52 -27.64 -12.70 12.28
C LYS A 52 -26.14 -12.95 12.33
N LEU A 53 -25.49 -12.34 13.31
CA LEU A 53 -24.03 -12.25 13.37
C LEU A 53 -23.44 -13.30 14.31
N TYR A 54 -22.31 -13.86 13.90
CA TYR A 54 -21.55 -14.83 14.67
C TYR A 54 -20.06 -14.55 14.59
N GLN A 55 -19.36 -14.87 15.68
CA GLN A 55 -17.91 -14.88 15.77
C GLN A 55 -17.41 -16.33 15.78
N LEU A 56 -16.30 -16.58 15.09
CA LEU A 56 -15.71 -17.89 14.88
C LEU A 56 -14.21 -17.85 15.22
N THR A 57 -13.76 -18.78 16.08
CA THR A 57 -12.34 -19.12 16.25
C THR A 57 -12.15 -20.61 15.96
N MET A 58 -11.02 -20.96 15.35
CA MET A 58 -10.70 -22.32 14.91
C MET A 58 -9.25 -22.65 15.27
N SER A 59 -9.00 -23.83 15.83
CA SER A 59 -7.66 -24.39 16.04
C SER A 59 -7.37 -25.61 15.17
N HIS A 60 -8.39 -26.24 14.59
CA HIS A 60 -8.23 -27.39 13.70
C HIS A 60 -7.70 -26.93 12.34
N LEU A 61 -6.42 -27.17 12.03
CA LEU A 61 -5.84 -26.77 10.74
C LEU A 61 -6.52 -27.48 9.57
N GLY A 62 -6.71 -26.78 8.45
CA GLY A 62 -7.37 -27.31 7.26
C GLY A 62 -8.86 -27.00 7.20
N ALA A 63 -9.62 -27.85 6.50
CA ALA A 63 -11.04 -27.62 6.24
C ALA A 63 -11.87 -27.66 7.53
N ASN A 64 -12.73 -26.66 7.72
CA ASN A 64 -13.63 -26.51 8.86
C ASN A 64 -15.05 -26.22 8.37
N ASN A 65 -15.94 -27.22 8.41
CA ASN A 65 -17.32 -27.05 8.01
C ASN A 65 -18.19 -26.53 9.17
N ILE A 66 -18.99 -25.51 8.91
CA ILE A 66 -19.98 -24.95 9.82
C ILE A 66 -21.37 -25.22 9.26
N THR A 67 -22.08 -26.18 9.84
CA THR A 67 -23.44 -26.55 9.40
C THR A 67 -24.46 -25.65 10.08
N VAL A 68 -25.22 -24.91 9.27
CA VAL A 68 -26.31 -24.04 9.73
C VAL A 68 -27.63 -24.73 9.46
N THR A 69 -28.42 -24.98 10.50
CA THR A 69 -29.82 -25.41 10.38
C THR A 69 -30.73 -24.21 10.60
N TYR A 70 -31.73 -24.02 9.75
CA TYR A 70 -32.61 -22.86 9.79
C TYR A 70 -34.04 -23.20 9.36
N GLY A 71 -34.98 -22.28 9.59
CA GLY A 71 -36.37 -22.40 9.16
C GLY A 71 -37.06 -23.63 9.74
N SER A 72 -37.56 -24.49 8.86
CA SER A 72 -38.29 -25.72 9.18
C SER A 72 -37.39 -26.97 9.11
N GLY A 73 -36.06 -26.78 9.13
CA GLY A 73 -35.08 -27.87 9.07
C GLY A 73 -34.14 -27.81 7.86
N GLU A 74 -34.17 -26.73 7.08
CA GLU A 74 -33.23 -26.52 5.99
C GLU A 74 -31.78 -26.43 6.49
N LYS A 75 -30.83 -26.86 5.65
CA LYS A 75 -29.40 -26.86 5.96
C LYS A 75 -28.58 -26.14 4.89
N THR A 76 -27.59 -25.39 5.34
CA THR A 76 -26.48 -24.92 4.50
C THR A 76 -25.16 -25.14 5.23
N VAL A 77 -24.05 -25.17 4.52
CA VAL A 77 -22.71 -25.37 5.08
C VAL A 77 -21.81 -24.23 4.62
N LEU A 78 -21.18 -23.57 5.59
CA LEU A 78 -20.08 -22.64 5.33
C LEU A 78 -18.78 -23.44 5.45
N GLN A 79 -17.91 -23.37 4.44
CA GLN A 79 -16.64 -24.11 4.45
C GLN A 79 -15.48 -23.14 4.66
N PHE A 80 -14.94 -23.14 5.87
CA PHE A 80 -13.75 -22.39 6.23
C PHE A 80 -12.48 -23.24 6.08
N TYR A 81 -11.32 -22.60 6.09
CA TYR A 81 -10.02 -23.24 6.14
C TYR A 81 -9.13 -22.54 7.17
N ALA A 82 -8.65 -23.27 8.17
CA ALA A 82 -7.76 -22.71 9.18
C ALA A 82 -6.29 -22.94 8.80
N ILE A 83 -5.45 -21.93 8.99
CA ILE A 83 -4.02 -21.98 8.70
C ILE A 83 -3.19 -21.63 9.95
N GLU A 84 -1.93 -22.03 9.97
CA GLU A 84 -0.96 -21.58 10.97
C GLU A 84 -0.86 -20.03 10.93
N PRO A 85 -0.49 -19.34 12.05
CA PRO A 85 -0.21 -17.92 12.01
C PRO A 85 0.74 -17.55 10.87
N ILE A 86 0.43 -16.45 10.15
CA ILE A 86 1.04 -16.13 8.86
C ILE A 86 2.57 -16.00 8.96
N ASP A 87 3.08 -15.34 9.99
CA ASP A 87 4.52 -15.22 10.25
C ASP A 87 5.20 -16.59 10.40
N THR A 88 4.58 -17.47 11.16
CA THR A 88 5.08 -18.81 11.46
C THR A 88 5.06 -19.68 10.20
N ALA A 89 3.98 -19.63 9.42
CA ALA A 89 3.87 -20.36 8.16
C ALA A 89 4.94 -19.93 7.14
N LEU A 90 5.11 -18.61 6.94
CA LEU A 90 6.11 -18.05 6.03
C LEU A 90 7.55 -18.42 6.46
N GLN A 91 7.85 -18.32 7.75
CA GLN A 91 9.16 -18.69 8.28
C GLN A 91 9.41 -20.20 8.19
N ARG A 92 8.39 -21.01 8.45
CA ARG A 92 8.45 -22.47 8.31
C ARG A 92 8.78 -22.87 6.88
N HIS A 93 8.10 -22.27 5.90
CA HIS A 93 8.37 -22.56 4.50
C HIS A 93 9.78 -22.14 4.09
N ALA A 94 10.21 -20.91 4.41
CA ALA A 94 11.57 -20.46 4.11
C ALA A 94 12.65 -21.38 4.70
N THR A 95 12.45 -21.84 5.94
CA THR A 95 13.34 -22.82 6.60
C THR A 95 13.32 -24.17 5.89
N PHE A 96 12.13 -24.64 5.50
CA PHE A 96 11.96 -25.89 4.76
C PHE A 96 12.69 -25.87 3.41
N MET A 97 12.61 -24.77 2.67
CA MET A 97 13.26 -24.63 1.37
C MET A 97 14.78 -24.81 1.47
N VAL A 98 15.41 -24.12 2.42
CA VAL A 98 16.86 -24.21 2.64
C VAL A 98 17.28 -25.62 3.04
N ASN A 99 16.50 -26.27 3.91
CA ASN A 99 16.86 -27.58 4.46
C ASN A 99 16.57 -28.75 3.51
N ASN A 100 15.49 -28.67 2.73
CA ASN A 100 14.96 -29.83 1.99
C ASN A 100 14.95 -29.62 0.47
N GLN A 101 14.72 -28.40 -0.01
CA GLN A 101 14.59 -28.09 -1.45
C GLN A 101 15.89 -27.62 -2.10
N GLN A 102 16.86 -27.14 -1.32
CA GLN A 102 18.17 -26.81 -1.89
C GLN A 102 18.99 -28.06 -2.20
N TRP A 103 19.58 -28.10 -3.39
CA TRP A 103 20.62 -29.06 -3.76
C TRP A 103 22.00 -28.58 -3.25
N ASN A 104 22.80 -29.51 -2.74
CA ASN A 104 24.15 -29.25 -2.24
C ASN A 104 25.11 -30.28 -2.84
N VAL A 105 25.39 -30.14 -4.13
CA VAL A 105 26.11 -31.11 -4.97
C VAL A 105 27.18 -30.42 -5.82
N PRO A 106 28.29 -29.94 -5.21
CA PRO A 106 29.30 -29.16 -5.93
C PRO A 106 29.81 -29.85 -7.20
N GLY A 107 29.87 -29.09 -8.29
CA GLY A 107 30.30 -29.60 -9.61
C GLY A 107 29.18 -30.24 -10.44
N ASP A 108 28.00 -30.44 -9.88
CA ASP A 108 26.80 -30.87 -10.60
C ASP A 108 25.99 -29.66 -11.06
N ILE A 109 25.26 -29.78 -12.18
CA ILE A 109 24.41 -28.71 -12.72
C ILE A 109 23.35 -28.25 -11.71
N ARG A 110 22.91 -29.16 -10.82
CA ARG A 110 21.88 -28.91 -9.81
C ARG A 110 22.40 -28.10 -8.63
N ASP A 111 23.71 -27.89 -8.48
CA ASP A 111 24.24 -27.31 -7.26
C ASP A 111 23.58 -25.97 -6.91
N LYS A 112 23.16 -25.85 -5.65
CA LYS A 112 22.46 -24.70 -5.05
C LYS A 112 21.09 -24.37 -5.61
N VAL A 113 20.57 -25.11 -6.57
CA VAL A 113 19.19 -24.99 -7.05
C VAL A 113 18.21 -25.25 -5.90
N PHE A 114 17.19 -24.39 -5.77
CA PHE A 114 15.96 -24.73 -5.06
C PHE A 114 15.04 -25.48 -6.01
N ASP A 115 14.79 -26.76 -5.74
CA ASP A 115 13.99 -27.65 -6.60
C ASP A 115 12.60 -27.87 -6.01
N ASP A 116 11.67 -28.31 -6.85
CA ASP A 116 10.32 -28.67 -6.44
C ASP A 116 10.35 -29.79 -5.40
N TRP A 117 9.49 -29.69 -4.39
CA TRP A 117 9.25 -30.80 -3.46
C TRP A 117 8.04 -31.62 -3.89
N MET A 118 8.19 -32.94 -3.87
CA MET A 118 7.12 -33.89 -4.16
C MET A 118 6.69 -34.58 -2.86
N MET A 119 5.55 -34.21 -2.29
CA MET A 119 5.06 -34.69 -1.00
C MET A 119 4.82 -36.21 -0.97
N GLN A 120 4.49 -36.81 -2.11
CA GLN A 120 4.23 -38.24 -2.25
C GLN A 120 5.51 -39.09 -2.19
N THR A 121 6.62 -38.59 -2.72
CA THR A 121 7.92 -39.27 -2.64
C THR A 121 8.79 -38.74 -1.50
N LYS A 122 8.40 -37.62 -0.90
CA LYS A 122 9.12 -36.93 0.19
C LYS A 122 10.55 -36.61 -0.26
N ALA A 123 10.66 -36.10 -1.48
CA ALA A 123 11.92 -35.83 -2.14
C ALA A 123 11.80 -34.65 -3.10
N LYS A 124 12.96 -34.08 -3.45
CA LYS A 124 13.08 -33.13 -4.55
C LYS A 124 12.71 -33.80 -5.87
N ARG A 125 12.12 -33.05 -6.80
CA ARG A 125 11.66 -33.53 -8.11
C ARG A 125 12.77 -34.12 -8.97
N ASN A 126 13.97 -33.54 -8.92
CA ASN A 126 15.16 -34.04 -9.62
C ASN A 126 14.97 -34.24 -11.14
N ASN A 127 14.27 -33.32 -11.81
CA ASN A 127 14.10 -33.35 -13.26
C ASN A 127 14.60 -32.05 -13.91
N PHE A 128 15.72 -32.13 -14.62
CA PHE A 128 16.45 -31.00 -15.22
C PHE A 128 16.58 -31.13 -16.74
N ALA A 129 15.79 -32.01 -17.38
CA ALA A 129 15.95 -32.32 -18.80
C ALA A 129 14.81 -31.76 -19.65
N GLY A 130 15.15 -30.88 -20.60
CA GLY A 130 14.27 -30.45 -21.70
C GLY A 130 13.09 -29.56 -21.28
N TYR A 131 12.05 -29.56 -22.12
CA TYR A 131 10.85 -28.69 -22.07
C TYR A 131 9.94 -28.90 -20.84
N TRP A 132 10.35 -29.74 -19.89
CA TRP A 132 9.63 -29.99 -18.63
C TRP A 132 10.61 -30.02 -17.46
N GLY A 133 11.82 -29.48 -17.63
CA GLY A 133 12.89 -29.49 -16.65
C GLY A 133 12.67 -28.49 -15.52
N TRP A 134 13.75 -28.10 -14.83
CA TRP A 134 13.71 -27.03 -13.85
C TRP A 134 13.76 -25.68 -14.56
N GLY A 135 12.77 -24.82 -14.33
CA GLY A 135 12.54 -23.61 -15.13
C GLY A 135 11.50 -22.68 -14.50
N ASP A 136 10.85 -21.86 -15.32
CA ASP A 136 9.89 -20.85 -14.85
C ASP A 136 8.67 -21.44 -14.11
N ASP A 137 8.02 -22.44 -14.70
CA ASP A 137 6.86 -23.13 -14.13
C ASP A 137 7.24 -24.02 -12.91
N TRP A 138 8.50 -24.48 -12.86
CA TRP A 138 9.00 -25.51 -11.93
C TRP A 138 10.40 -25.17 -11.42
N GLY A 139 10.54 -24.10 -10.63
CA GLY A 139 11.83 -23.79 -10.01
C GLY A 139 12.13 -22.32 -9.73
N LEU A 140 12.05 -21.46 -10.75
CA LEU A 140 12.56 -20.08 -10.66
C LEU A 140 11.82 -19.24 -9.61
N THR A 141 10.56 -19.55 -9.34
CA THR A 141 9.70 -18.86 -8.36
C THR A 141 10.16 -19.07 -6.91
N HIS A 142 10.82 -20.19 -6.59
CA HIS A 142 11.29 -20.50 -5.24
C HIS A 142 12.33 -19.47 -4.75
N GLY A 143 13.31 -19.15 -5.60
CA GLY A 143 14.30 -18.11 -5.31
C GLY A 143 13.65 -16.75 -5.07
N GLN A 144 12.63 -16.43 -5.86
CA GLN A 144 11.89 -15.16 -5.79
C GLN A 144 11.17 -14.99 -4.44
N PHE A 145 10.44 -16.01 -3.98
CA PHE A 145 9.80 -15.98 -2.65
C PHE A 145 10.84 -15.82 -1.54
N LEU A 146 11.86 -16.69 -1.51
CA LEU A 146 12.85 -16.71 -0.43
C LEU A 146 13.59 -15.37 -0.33
N ALA A 147 13.89 -14.76 -1.47
CA ALA A 147 14.52 -13.44 -1.53
C ALA A 147 13.61 -12.32 -1.02
N GLU A 148 12.35 -12.25 -1.48
CA GLU A 148 11.42 -11.20 -1.01
C GLU A 148 11.12 -11.36 0.49
N LYS A 149 10.93 -12.60 0.96
CA LYS A 149 10.74 -12.89 2.40
C LYS A 149 11.92 -12.36 3.21
N ASN A 150 13.15 -12.62 2.77
CA ASN A 150 14.35 -12.16 3.48
C ASN A 150 14.60 -10.66 3.35
N ALA A 151 14.11 -10.00 2.28
CA ALA A 151 14.12 -8.53 2.20
C ALA A 151 13.21 -7.90 3.26
N LEU A 152 12.15 -8.60 3.67
CA LEU A 152 11.18 -8.14 4.69
C LEU A 152 11.59 -8.54 6.12
N SER A 153 12.07 -9.78 6.30
CA SER A 153 12.49 -10.37 7.58
C SER A 153 13.67 -11.33 7.37
N PRO A 154 14.91 -10.83 7.46
CA PRO A 154 16.11 -11.58 7.07
C PRO A 154 16.51 -12.65 8.11
N VAL A 155 17.00 -13.79 7.60
CA VAL A 155 17.68 -14.84 8.38
C VAL A 155 19.01 -15.16 7.69
N ALA A 156 20.12 -15.04 8.43
CA ALA A 156 21.47 -15.11 7.84
C ALA A 156 21.75 -16.41 7.07
N SER A 157 21.26 -17.57 7.54
CA SER A 157 21.43 -18.86 6.84
C SER A 157 20.62 -18.92 5.55
N GLU A 158 19.41 -18.34 5.52
CA GLU A 158 18.57 -18.26 4.33
C GLU A 158 19.18 -17.31 3.28
N VAL A 159 19.67 -16.15 3.72
CA VAL A 159 20.37 -15.21 2.82
C VAL A 159 21.67 -15.82 2.28
N THR A 160 22.39 -16.60 3.08
CA THR A 160 23.56 -17.35 2.60
C THR A 160 23.19 -18.37 1.53
N ALA A 161 22.10 -19.12 1.74
CA ALA A 161 21.60 -20.10 0.77
C ALA A 161 21.17 -19.42 -0.55
N LEU A 162 20.51 -18.26 -0.45
CA LEU A 162 20.09 -17.46 -1.59
C LEU A 162 21.28 -16.86 -2.37
N ASP A 163 22.31 -16.36 -1.68
CA ASP A 163 23.50 -15.82 -2.34
C ASP A 163 24.27 -16.91 -3.10
N ASN A 164 24.33 -18.12 -2.53
CA ASN A 164 24.84 -19.30 -3.23
C ASN A 164 23.99 -19.70 -4.44
N TYR A 165 22.65 -19.64 -4.33
CA TYR A 165 21.76 -19.91 -5.44
C TYR A 165 21.97 -18.93 -6.61
N LEU A 166 22.01 -17.61 -6.32
CA LEU A 166 22.20 -16.59 -7.35
C LEU A 166 23.55 -16.72 -8.06
N GLU A 167 24.62 -17.00 -7.32
CA GLU A 167 25.95 -17.12 -7.93
C GLU A 167 26.15 -18.46 -8.66
N THR A 168 25.79 -19.59 -8.04
CA THR A 168 26.06 -20.92 -8.59
C THR A 168 24.97 -21.37 -9.56
N ALA A 169 23.72 -21.44 -9.11
CA ALA A 169 22.64 -21.98 -9.92
C ALA A 169 22.24 -21.03 -11.06
N ILE A 170 22.06 -19.74 -10.75
CA ILE A 170 21.59 -18.76 -11.75
C ILE A 170 22.74 -18.23 -12.60
N TRP A 171 23.69 -17.51 -12.01
CA TRP A 171 24.74 -16.82 -12.75
C TRP A 171 25.69 -17.79 -13.45
N THR A 172 26.21 -18.79 -12.72
CA THR A 172 27.23 -19.70 -13.26
C THR A 172 26.63 -20.80 -14.16
N ASN A 173 25.51 -21.41 -13.76
CA ASN A 173 24.98 -22.57 -14.46
C ASN A 173 23.90 -22.22 -15.49
N LEU A 174 22.79 -21.58 -15.07
CA LEU A 174 21.68 -21.26 -15.97
C LEU A 174 22.09 -20.25 -17.04
N MET A 175 22.71 -19.14 -16.63
CA MET A 175 23.13 -18.03 -17.51
C MET A 175 24.55 -18.21 -18.08
N ASN A 176 25.12 -19.42 -18.04
CA ASN A 176 26.42 -19.67 -18.65
C ASN A 176 26.38 -19.33 -20.15
N GLY A 177 27.35 -18.58 -20.64
CA GLY A 177 27.39 -18.09 -22.02
C GLY A 177 26.56 -16.83 -22.27
N HIS A 178 25.79 -16.35 -21.29
CA HIS A 178 24.87 -15.21 -21.40
C HIS A 178 25.22 -14.05 -20.44
N HIS A 179 26.48 -13.96 -19.98
CA HIS A 179 26.91 -12.90 -19.04
C HIS A 179 27.03 -11.51 -19.70
N SER A 180 27.12 -11.45 -21.03
CA SER A 180 27.20 -10.20 -21.79
C SER A 180 25.86 -9.72 -22.32
N ASP A 181 24.97 -10.64 -22.70
CA ASP A 181 23.64 -10.33 -23.28
C ASP A 181 22.50 -10.42 -22.24
N TYR A 182 22.75 -11.07 -21.10
CA TYR A 182 21.80 -11.28 -20.02
C TYR A 182 20.53 -12.04 -20.43
N LEU A 183 20.61 -12.83 -21.52
CA LEU A 183 19.52 -13.73 -21.89
C LEU A 183 19.38 -14.83 -20.85
N VAL A 184 18.13 -15.19 -20.57
CA VAL A 184 17.76 -16.22 -19.60
C VAL A 184 17.25 -17.44 -20.35
N PRO A 185 17.97 -18.57 -20.32
CA PRO A 185 17.41 -19.84 -20.77
C PRO A 185 16.21 -20.25 -19.90
N ASP A 186 15.16 -20.76 -20.54
CA ASP A 186 13.90 -21.10 -19.87
C ASP A 186 14.04 -22.28 -18.90
N PHE A 187 14.92 -23.24 -19.27
CA PHE A 187 15.20 -24.40 -18.43
C PHE A 187 16.70 -24.56 -18.17
N LEU A 188 17.05 -24.98 -16.96
CA LEU A 188 18.42 -25.36 -16.62
C LEU A 188 18.77 -26.70 -17.25
N MET A 189 19.79 -26.73 -18.09
CA MET A 189 20.32 -27.94 -18.72
C MET A 189 21.86 -27.97 -18.72
N ALA A 190 22.42 -29.16 -18.97
CA ALA A 190 23.86 -29.31 -19.19
C ALA A 190 24.34 -28.48 -20.39
N GLN A 191 25.57 -27.98 -20.32
CA GLN A 191 26.13 -27.11 -21.36
C GLN A 191 26.54 -27.90 -22.62
N PRO A 192 26.37 -27.34 -23.83
CA PRO A 192 25.74 -26.04 -24.10
C PRO A 192 24.23 -26.07 -23.84
N ASN A 193 23.71 -25.10 -23.06
CA ASN A 193 22.27 -25.00 -22.80
C ASN A 193 21.56 -24.47 -24.05
N THR A 194 20.81 -25.33 -24.74
CA THR A 194 20.09 -25.01 -25.97
C THR A 194 18.60 -24.74 -25.76
N THR A 195 18.18 -24.52 -24.51
CA THR A 195 16.76 -24.24 -24.22
C THR A 195 16.38 -22.84 -24.71
N PRO A 196 15.07 -22.59 -24.95
CA PRO A 196 14.62 -21.28 -25.41
C PRO A 196 15.10 -20.15 -24.49
N THR A 197 15.60 -19.06 -25.06
CA THR A 197 15.86 -17.81 -24.33
C THR A 197 14.77 -16.76 -24.58
N TYR A 198 13.77 -17.09 -25.39
CA TYR A 198 12.74 -16.16 -25.83
C TYR A 198 11.50 -16.11 -24.91
N ARG A 199 11.40 -16.90 -23.84
CA ARG A 199 10.20 -16.91 -22.98
C ARG A 199 10.27 -15.79 -21.95
N GLY A 200 9.50 -14.72 -22.16
CA GLY A 200 9.50 -13.55 -21.28
C GLY A 200 9.11 -13.84 -19.82
N TYR A 201 8.29 -14.86 -19.57
CA TYR A 201 7.83 -15.26 -18.24
C TYR A 201 8.96 -15.67 -17.27
N ALA A 202 10.06 -16.22 -17.78
CA ALA A 202 11.20 -16.60 -16.95
C ALA A 202 11.95 -15.38 -16.34
N TYR A 203 11.94 -14.24 -17.02
CA TYR A 203 12.79 -13.09 -16.68
C TYR A 203 12.41 -12.42 -15.36
N PRO A 204 11.12 -12.12 -15.09
CA PRO A 204 10.68 -11.56 -13.81
C PRO A 204 11.06 -12.35 -12.57
N HIS A 205 11.02 -13.66 -12.61
CA HIS A 205 11.41 -14.48 -11.47
C HIS A 205 12.86 -14.22 -11.09
N ILE A 206 13.75 -14.15 -12.07
CA ILE A 206 15.19 -13.95 -11.84
C ILE A 206 15.51 -12.51 -11.46
N TYR A 207 15.03 -11.50 -12.21
CA TYR A 207 15.38 -10.12 -11.88
C TYR A 207 14.80 -9.70 -10.52
N ASN A 208 13.61 -10.21 -10.13
CA ASN A 208 13.05 -9.92 -8.80
C ASN A 208 13.84 -10.60 -7.68
N THR A 209 14.42 -11.78 -7.94
CA THR A 209 15.32 -12.45 -6.99
C THR A 209 16.59 -11.62 -6.78
N TYR A 210 17.24 -11.17 -7.85
CA TYR A 210 18.39 -10.27 -7.77
C TYR A 210 18.05 -8.94 -7.10
N PHE A 211 16.91 -8.34 -7.43
CA PHE A 211 16.47 -7.09 -6.83
C PHE A 211 16.23 -7.22 -5.33
N SER A 212 15.62 -8.33 -4.90
CA SER A 212 15.43 -8.61 -3.47
C SER A 212 16.74 -8.87 -2.74
N MET A 213 17.71 -9.53 -3.39
CA MET A 213 19.06 -9.66 -2.84
C MET A 213 19.76 -8.31 -2.71
N TYR A 214 19.58 -7.38 -3.66
CA TYR A 214 20.04 -6.00 -3.52
C TYR A 214 19.41 -5.31 -2.30
N LYS A 215 18.09 -5.44 -2.09
CA LYS A 215 17.42 -4.86 -0.92
C LYS A 215 18.04 -5.39 0.38
N ILE A 216 18.26 -6.71 0.46
CA ILE A 216 18.89 -7.35 1.62
C ILE A 216 20.30 -6.80 1.84
N ALA A 217 21.17 -6.82 0.83
CA ALA A 217 22.56 -6.36 0.95
C ALA A 217 22.67 -4.85 1.26
N LYS A 218 21.73 -4.04 0.77
CA LYS A 218 21.65 -2.60 1.07
C LYS A 218 21.21 -2.35 2.51
N MET A 219 20.19 -3.06 2.99
CA MET A 219 19.62 -2.83 4.32
C MET A 219 20.43 -3.49 5.43
N TYR A 220 21.06 -4.64 5.15
CA TYR A 220 21.77 -5.46 6.14
C TYR A 220 23.19 -5.81 5.66
N PRO A 221 24.08 -4.83 5.42
CA PRO A 221 25.38 -5.05 4.76
C PRO A 221 26.34 -5.98 5.51
N ASN A 222 26.10 -6.22 6.80
CA ASN A 222 26.91 -7.08 7.67
C ASN A 222 26.18 -8.37 8.10
N LEU A 223 25.05 -8.71 7.46
CA LEU A 223 24.29 -9.92 7.82
C LEU A 223 25.05 -11.20 7.50
N ILE A 224 25.72 -11.22 6.35
CA ILE A 224 26.57 -12.30 5.85
C ILE A 224 27.79 -11.70 5.15
N THR A 225 28.74 -12.55 4.77
CA THR A 225 29.74 -12.19 3.77
C THR A 225 29.14 -12.39 2.38
N TYR A 226 28.64 -11.30 1.79
CA TYR A 226 28.07 -11.30 0.44
C TYR A 226 29.14 -11.61 -0.62
N LYS A 227 28.81 -12.45 -1.59
CA LYS A 227 29.68 -12.77 -2.74
C LYS A 227 29.89 -11.57 -3.66
N ASN A 228 28.89 -10.71 -3.76
CA ASN A 228 28.91 -9.54 -4.62
C ASN A 228 28.52 -8.27 -3.83
N PRO A 229 29.02 -7.08 -4.23
CA PRO A 229 28.52 -5.84 -3.65
C PRO A 229 27.07 -5.59 -4.06
N LYS A 230 26.32 -4.82 -3.24
CA LYS A 230 24.88 -4.53 -3.46
C LYS A 230 24.55 -4.09 -4.90
N ASN A 231 25.39 -3.26 -5.51
CA ASN A 231 25.15 -2.71 -6.85
C ASN A 231 25.31 -3.74 -7.97
N THR A 232 26.08 -4.82 -7.75
CA THR A 232 26.15 -5.93 -8.71
C THR A 232 24.81 -6.65 -8.81
N TYR A 233 24.14 -6.91 -7.68
CA TYR A 233 22.80 -7.52 -7.72
C TYR A 233 21.78 -6.59 -8.40
N LEU A 234 21.82 -5.29 -8.12
CA LEU A 234 20.93 -4.31 -8.75
C LEU A 234 21.15 -4.20 -10.27
N LEU A 235 22.41 -4.15 -10.72
CA LEU A 235 22.74 -4.08 -12.14
C LEU A 235 22.43 -5.39 -12.87
N ARG A 236 22.59 -6.56 -12.24
CA ARG A 236 22.12 -7.84 -12.81
C ARG A 236 20.60 -7.84 -12.96
N ALA A 237 19.85 -7.37 -11.97
CA ALA A 237 18.40 -7.21 -12.09
C ALA A 237 18.01 -6.29 -13.26
N TYR A 238 18.64 -5.11 -13.36
CA TYR A 238 18.42 -4.17 -14.47
C TYR A 238 18.75 -4.78 -15.84
N ASN A 239 19.92 -5.41 -16.00
CA ASN A 239 20.34 -5.92 -17.31
C ASN A 239 19.48 -7.11 -17.77
N ILE A 240 19.02 -7.96 -16.85
CA ILE A 240 18.05 -9.03 -17.18
C ILE A 240 16.70 -8.42 -17.58
N PHE A 241 16.21 -7.42 -16.83
CA PHE A 241 15.01 -6.68 -17.21
C PHE A 241 15.17 -6.03 -18.59
N LYS A 242 16.32 -5.44 -18.89
CA LYS A 242 16.60 -4.83 -20.19
C LYS A 242 16.59 -5.87 -21.32
N ALA A 243 17.22 -7.02 -21.12
CA ALA A 243 17.28 -8.11 -22.09
C ALA A 243 15.90 -8.65 -22.49
N LEU A 244 14.93 -8.66 -21.56
CA LEU A 244 13.53 -9.01 -21.83
C LEU A 244 12.89 -8.14 -22.94
N TYR A 245 13.33 -6.89 -23.11
CA TYR A 245 12.73 -5.95 -24.07
C TYR A 245 13.62 -5.65 -25.27
N ASP A 246 14.95 -5.61 -25.07
CA ASP A 246 15.92 -5.31 -26.13
C ASP A 246 16.38 -6.58 -26.87
N GLY A 247 16.30 -7.74 -26.23
CA GLY A 247 16.68 -9.03 -26.80
C GLY A 247 15.58 -9.65 -27.68
N PRO A 248 15.88 -10.78 -28.35
CA PRO A 248 14.90 -11.53 -29.16
C PRO A 248 13.94 -12.33 -28.28
N VAL A 249 13.30 -11.67 -27.31
CA VAL A 249 12.41 -12.28 -26.31
C VAL A 249 10.96 -12.01 -26.68
N ALA A 250 10.14 -13.06 -26.67
CA ALA A 250 8.70 -13.00 -26.85
C ALA A 250 7.98 -12.79 -25.51
N TYR A 251 6.67 -12.53 -25.55
CA TYR A 251 5.85 -12.25 -24.35
C TYR A 251 6.42 -11.09 -23.52
N ASN A 252 6.48 -9.89 -24.11
CA ASN A 252 7.07 -8.71 -23.44
C ASN A 252 6.21 -7.44 -23.60
N TRP A 253 6.11 -6.89 -24.80
CA TRP A 253 5.52 -5.59 -25.10
C TRP A 253 3.99 -5.56 -25.06
N ASN A 254 3.35 -6.69 -25.31
CA ASN A 254 1.89 -6.84 -25.42
C ASN A 254 1.34 -7.87 -24.43
N THR A 255 2.13 -8.27 -23.44
CA THR A 255 1.81 -9.35 -22.50
C THR A 255 2.18 -8.90 -21.09
N GLY A 256 1.24 -8.99 -20.14
CA GLY A 256 1.54 -8.75 -18.73
C GLY A 256 2.24 -9.96 -18.12
N LEU A 257 3.35 -9.77 -17.42
CA LEU A 257 4.14 -10.86 -16.85
C LEU A 257 4.08 -10.85 -15.32
N MET A 258 4.21 -12.03 -14.71
CA MET A 258 4.13 -12.19 -13.26
C MET A 258 5.34 -11.60 -12.56
N GLY A 259 5.13 -10.73 -11.58
CA GLY A 259 6.17 -10.08 -10.80
C GLY A 259 6.59 -8.70 -11.32
N GLU A 260 6.00 -8.19 -12.41
CA GLU A 260 6.31 -6.85 -12.93
C GLU A 260 5.85 -5.73 -11.96
N LEU A 261 4.99 -6.03 -10.99
CA LEU A 261 4.51 -5.07 -9.98
C LEU A 261 5.67 -4.38 -9.21
N THR A 262 6.85 -4.99 -9.18
CA THR A 262 8.07 -4.49 -8.51
C THR A 262 8.82 -3.42 -9.31
N THR A 263 8.48 -3.21 -10.58
CA THR A 263 9.18 -2.28 -11.49
C THR A 263 9.38 -0.87 -10.90
N PRO A 264 8.37 -0.23 -10.25
CA PRO A 264 8.56 1.07 -9.62
C PRO A 264 9.63 1.07 -8.52
N ASP A 265 9.76 -0.02 -7.76
CA ASP A 265 10.76 -0.17 -6.70
C ASP A 265 12.17 -0.30 -7.31
N ILE A 266 12.31 -0.99 -8.46
CA ILE A 266 13.57 -1.12 -9.20
C ILE A 266 14.02 0.26 -9.72
N ILE A 267 13.11 1.01 -10.36
CA ILE A 267 13.38 2.37 -10.84
C ILE A 267 13.87 3.25 -9.68
N LYS A 268 13.15 3.21 -8.55
CA LYS A 268 13.50 4.00 -7.38
C LYS A 268 14.86 3.62 -6.81
N ALA A 269 15.17 2.32 -6.76
CA ALA A 269 16.47 1.84 -6.32
C ALA A 269 17.62 2.30 -7.22
N LEU A 270 17.45 2.24 -8.55
CA LEU A 270 18.44 2.73 -9.50
C LEU A 270 18.69 4.23 -9.31
N GLN A 271 17.62 5.03 -9.16
CA GLN A 271 17.73 6.46 -8.86
C GLN A 271 18.46 6.73 -7.53
N ASP A 272 18.13 5.97 -6.47
CA ASP A 272 18.75 6.11 -5.15
C ASP A 272 20.25 5.76 -5.15
N GLU A 273 20.70 4.91 -6.08
CA GLU A 273 22.11 4.55 -6.27
C GLU A 273 22.81 5.39 -7.35
N GLY A 274 22.14 6.41 -7.90
CA GLY A 274 22.69 7.32 -8.93
C GLY A 274 22.73 6.75 -10.35
N LEU A 275 22.11 5.60 -10.59
CA LEU A 275 22.01 4.90 -11.87
C LEU A 275 20.83 5.46 -12.71
N THR A 276 20.87 6.77 -12.95
CA THR A 276 19.76 7.51 -13.58
C THR A 276 19.53 7.11 -15.04
N THR A 277 20.59 6.72 -15.76
CA THR A 277 20.48 6.25 -17.15
C THR A 277 19.67 4.96 -17.23
N GLU A 278 20.01 4.00 -16.38
CA GLU A 278 19.33 2.71 -16.24
C GLU A 278 17.88 2.89 -15.79
N ALA A 279 17.64 3.79 -14.82
CA ALA A 279 16.29 4.12 -14.38
C ALA A 279 15.43 4.71 -15.53
N ASN A 280 15.99 5.65 -16.29
CA ASN A 280 15.29 6.28 -17.42
C ASN A 280 15.03 5.29 -18.56
N ASP A 281 15.93 4.32 -18.77
CA ASP A 281 15.72 3.24 -19.74
C ASP A 281 14.50 2.38 -19.37
N ILE A 282 14.39 1.95 -18.10
CA ILE A 282 13.20 1.23 -17.62
C ILE A 282 11.94 2.08 -17.79
N ILE A 283 11.97 3.36 -17.40
CA ILE A 283 10.82 4.28 -17.52
C ILE A 283 10.35 4.36 -18.98
N SER A 284 11.28 4.51 -19.93
CA SER A 284 10.98 4.56 -21.36
C SER A 284 10.32 3.26 -21.85
N LYS A 285 10.88 2.10 -21.49
CA LYS A 285 10.32 0.79 -21.83
C LYS A 285 8.91 0.61 -21.25
N MET A 286 8.69 1.00 -20.00
CA MET A 286 7.37 0.92 -19.37
C MET A 286 6.36 1.88 -20.00
N ALA A 287 6.78 3.05 -20.47
CA ALA A 287 5.92 3.95 -21.22
C ALA A 287 5.46 3.33 -22.56
N THR A 288 6.37 2.69 -23.31
CA THR A 288 6.05 1.95 -24.53
C THR A 288 5.08 0.81 -24.25
N LYS A 289 5.38 -0.05 -23.27
CA LYS A 289 4.49 -1.17 -22.90
C LYS A 289 3.11 -0.68 -22.46
N TYR A 290 3.04 0.39 -21.66
CA TYR A 290 1.78 1.01 -21.28
C TYR A 290 0.97 1.49 -22.48
N ASN A 291 1.61 2.18 -23.45
CA ASN A 291 0.93 2.67 -24.65
C ASN A 291 0.32 1.53 -25.48
N ASN A 292 1.00 0.39 -25.56
CA ASN A 292 0.46 -0.79 -26.22
C ASN A 292 -0.84 -1.26 -25.56
N PHE A 293 -0.84 -1.44 -24.24
CA PHE A 293 -2.05 -1.82 -23.50
C PHE A 293 -3.14 -0.76 -23.57
N ALA A 294 -2.79 0.51 -23.38
CA ALA A 294 -3.74 1.63 -23.38
C ALA A 294 -4.44 1.81 -24.74
N SER A 295 -3.82 1.36 -25.82
CA SER A 295 -4.41 1.39 -27.17
C SER A 295 -5.42 0.26 -27.44
N THR A 296 -5.51 -0.75 -26.56
CA THR A 296 -6.44 -1.86 -26.70
C THR A 296 -7.77 -1.61 -25.98
N THR A 297 -8.86 -2.20 -26.49
CA THR A 297 -10.19 -2.14 -25.86
C THR A 297 -10.19 -2.76 -24.46
N TYR A 298 -9.41 -3.84 -24.28
CA TYR A 298 -9.30 -4.65 -23.07
C TYR A 298 -7.84 -4.67 -22.57
N PRO A 299 -7.43 -3.66 -21.78
CA PRO A 299 -6.04 -3.44 -21.39
C PRO A 299 -5.62 -4.38 -20.25
N TYR A 300 -5.67 -5.69 -20.48
CA TYR A 300 -5.30 -6.73 -19.52
C TYR A 300 -5.00 -8.09 -20.20
N GLY A 301 -4.51 -8.06 -21.45
CA GLY A 301 -4.12 -9.27 -22.19
C GLY A 301 -2.94 -10.01 -21.56
N SER A 302 -2.95 -11.35 -21.65
CA SER A 302 -1.98 -12.27 -21.03
C SER A 302 -1.92 -13.60 -21.83
N GLU A 303 -1.41 -14.70 -21.25
CA GLU A 303 -1.15 -16.01 -21.86
C GLU A 303 -2.40 -16.78 -22.35
N TYR A 304 -3.48 -16.79 -21.56
CA TYR A 304 -4.67 -17.63 -21.83
C TYR A 304 -5.95 -16.83 -22.07
N ASN A 305 -7.01 -17.52 -22.52
CA ASN A 305 -8.35 -16.96 -22.59
C ASN A 305 -8.90 -16.77 -21.16
N TYR A 306 -9.39 -15.56 -20.84
CA TYR A 306 -9.85 -15.19 -19.48
C TYR A 306 -8.74 -15.28 -18.42
N ASP A 307 -7.55 -14.81 -18.78
CA ASP A 307 -6.35 -14.92 -17.95
C ASP A 307 -6.19 -13.75 -16.96
N ASN A 308 -5.75 -14.09 -15.75
CA ASN A 308 -5.55 -13.19 -14.62
C ASN A 308 -4.06 -12.91 -14.35
N THR A 309 -3.16 -13.60 -15.05
CA THR A 309 -1.71 -13.56 -14.88
C THR A 309 -1.13 -12.16 -15.13
N GLY A 310 -1.58 -11.48 -16.18
CA GLY A 310 -1.12 -10.13 -16.52
C GLY A 310 -1.77 -8.97 -15.74
N GLU A 311 -2.77 -9.23 -14.88
CA GLU A 311 -3.57 -8.16 -14.25
C GLU A 311 -2.72 -7.20 -13.42
N GLU A 312 -1.80 -7.73 -12.61
CA GLU A 312 -0.98 -6.90 -11.74
C GLU A 312 0.01 -6.01 -12.50
N ALA A 313 0.57 -6.54 -13.59
CA ALA A 313 1.51 -5.83 -14.44
C ALA A 313 0.83 -4.64 -15.10
N VAL A 314 -0.34 -4.86 -15.71
CA VAL A 314 -1.06 -3.78 -16.39
C VAL A 314 -1.67 -2.80 -15.39
N TYR A 315 -2.06 -3.26 -14.19
CA TYR A 315 -2.48 -2.36 -13.12
C TYR A 315 -1.33 -1.44 -12.68
N MET A 316 -0.13 -2.01 -12.51
CA MET A 316 1.08 -1.27 -12.19
C MET A 316 1.41 -0.24 -13.28
N LEU A 317 1.37 -0.61 -14.56
CA LEU A 317 1.60 0.30 -15.68
C LEU A 317 0.61 1.47 -15.67
N ALA A 318 -0.69 1.18 -15.46
CA ALA A 318 -1.71 2.21 -15.37
C ALA A 318 -1.51 3.14 -14.15
N LYS A 319 -1.04 2.59 -13.02
CA LYS A 319 -0.69 3.36 -11.83
C LYS A 319 0.52 4.27 -12.05
N MET A 320 1.58 3.79 -12.71
CA MET A 320 2.73 4.63 -13.08
C MET A 320 2.33 5.83 -13.96
N ASN A 321 1.27 5.67 -14.76
CA ASN A 321 0.76 6.70 -15.67
C ASN A 321 -0.46 7.46 -15.10
N ASN A 322 -0.78 7.31 -13.81
CA ASN A 322 -1.93 7.93 -13.15
C ASN A 322 -3.28 7.71 -13.87
N ASN A 323 -3.43 6.61 -14.61
CA ASN A 323 -4.63 6.31 -15.39
C ASN A 323 -5.65 5.52 -14.56
N ASN A 324 -6.51 6.24 -13.85
CA ASN A 324 -7.58 5.64 -13.03
C ASN A 324 -8.65 4.90 -13.84
N THR A 325 -8.83 5.23 -15.12
CA THR A 325 -9.78 4.54 -15.99
C THR A 325 -9.33 3.11 -16.25
N ILE A 326 -8.06 2.90 -16.60
CA ILE A 326 -7.50 1.55 -16.82
C ILE A 326 -7.41 0.79 -15.49
N ARG A 327 -6.93 1.43 -14.41
CA ARG A 327 -6.91 0.81 -13.05
C ARG A 327 -8.30 0.33 -12.63
N GLY A 328 -9.34 1.13 -12.89
CA GLY A 328 -10.73 0.79 -12.58
C GLY A 328 -11.25 -0.38 -13.39
N LYS A 329 -10.93 -0.43 -14.70
CA LYS A 329 -11.26 -1.59 -15.56
C LYS A 329 -10.61 -2.88 -15.05
N ILE A 330 -9.34 -2.82 -14.68
CA ILE A 330 -8.60 -3.99 -14.18
C ILE A 330 -9.19 -4.43 -12.84
N ASN A 331 -9.37 -3.53 -11.87
CA ASN A 331 -10.00 -3.89 -10.59
C ASN A 331 -11.42 -4.48 -10.77
N ALA A 332 -12.22 -3.95 -11.69
CA ALA A 332 -13.54 -4.51 -12.01
C ALA A 332 -13.42 -5.94 -12.58
N LYS A 333 -12.48 -6.17 -13.50
CA LYS A 333 -12.19 -7.50 -14.08
C LYS A 333 -11.69 -8.48 -13.01
N THR A 334 -10.71 -8.07 -12.20
CA THR A 334 -10.16 -8.87 -11.09
C THR A 334 -11.26 -9.34 -10.14
N ARG A 335 -12.21 -8.47 -9.80
CA ARG A 335 -13.35 -8.80 -8.93
C ARG A 335 -14.37 -9.68 -9.62
N ALA A 336 -14.69 -9.40 -10.89
CA ALA A 336 -15.66 -10.18 -11.66
C ALA A 336 -15.22 -11.64 -11.88
N ALA A 337 -13.91 -11.89 -11.91
CA ALA A 337 -13.36 -13.22 -12.05
C ALA A 337 -13.27 -14.01 -10.73
N ARG A 338 -13.76 -13.50 -9.59
CA ARG A 338 -13.60 -14.12 -8.27
C ARG A 338 -14.93 -14.49 -7.63
N GLY A 339 -14.97 -15.63 -6.96
CA GLY A 339 -16.16 -16.10 -6.27
C GLY A 339 -16.45 -15.37 -4.95
N HIS A 340 -17.73 -15.33 -4.59
CA HIS A 340 -18.24 -14.82 -3.30
C HIS A 340 -18.90 -15.93 -2.46
N MET A 341 -18.90 -17.17 -2.96
CA MET A 341 -19.53 -18.32 -2.33
C MET A 341 -18.87 -18.63 -0.98
N PRO A 342 -19.62 -19.10 0.04
CA PRO A 342 -19.08 -19.38 1.37
C PRO A 342 -18.27 -20.68 1.43
N VAL A 343 -17.28 -20.78 0.54
CA VAL A 343 -16.41 -21.93 0.32
C VAL A 343 -15.00 -21.40 0.12
N TRP A 344 -14.07 -21.76 1.00
CA TRP A 344 -12.74 -21.17 1.05
C TRP A 344 -11.95 -21.23 -0.27
N TYR A 345 -12.11 -22.31 -1.05
CA TYR A 345 -11.42 -22.50 -2.33
C TYR A 345 -12.13 -21.84 -3.54
N TYR A 346 -13.20 -21.07 -3.31
CA TYR A 346 -13.83 -20.21 -4.32
C TYR A 346 -13.98 -18.76 -3.85
N TYR A 347 -13.97 -18.52 -2.54
CA TYR A 347 -14.11 -17.18 -1.98
C TYR A 347 -12.86 -16.35 -2.25
N ALA A 348 -13.00 -15.28 -3.04
CA ALA A 348 -11.91 -14.44 -3.53
C ALA A 348 -10.88 -15.15 -4.42
N ASP A 349 -11.06 -16.43 -4.76
CA ASP A 349 -10.17 -17.17 -5.66
C ASP A 349 -10.56 -16.88 -7.13
N PRO A 350 -9.61 -16.53 -8.01
CA PRO A 350 -9.87 -16.38 -9.43
C PRO A 350 -10.34 -17.67 -10.09
N VAL A 351 -11.38 -17.54 -10.90
CA VAL A 351 -11.93 -18.60 -11.75
C VAL A 351 -11.09 -18.72 -13.02
N THR A 352 -10.22 -19.73 -13.07
CA THR A 352 -9.36 -20.05 -14.21
C THR A 352 -10.01 -21.04 -15.16
N ILE A 353 -9.60 -21.04 -16.44
CA ILE A 353 -10.03 -22.02 -17.46
C ILE A 353 -11.57 -22.18 -17.48
N THR A 354 -12.30 -21.07 -17.61
CA THR A 354 -13.78 -21.05 -17.65
C THR A 354 -14.49 -21.65 -16.43
N GLY A 355 -13.78 -21.80 -15.30
CA GLY A 355 -14.32 -22.34 -14.05
C GLY A 355 -14.24 -23.85 -13.94
N ASP A 356 -13.34 -24.47 -14.70
CA ASP A 356 -13.01 -25.87 -14.52
C ASP A 356 -12.53 -26.16 -13.09
N ASN A 357 -13.11 -27.19 -12.50
CA ASN A 357 -12.95 -27.52 -11.09
C ASN A 357 -11.76 -28.46 -10.79
N TRP A 358 -10.99 -28.83 -11.82
CA TRP A 358 -9.78 -29.65 -11.69
C TRP A 358 -8.50 -28.80 -11.51
N TRP A 359 -8.59 -27.49 -11.79
CA TRP A 359 -7.52 -26.50 -11.73
C TRP A 359 -8.02 -25.23 -11.06
N ASN A 360 -8.04 -25.22 -9.71
CA ASN A 360 -8.47 -24.08 -8.90
C ASN A 360 -7.37 -23.65 -7.93
N PHE A 361 -7.54 -22.49 -7.30
CA PHE A 361 -6.68 -21.98 -6.25
C PHE A 361 -5.18 -22.02 -6.59
N GLN A 362 -4.79 -21.11 -7.46
CA GLN A 362 -3.42 -21.00 -7.95
C GLN A 362 -2.72 -19.74 -7.44
N TYR A 363 -1.47 -19.54 -7.88
CA TYR A 363 -0.60 -18.43 -7.48
C TYR A 363 -1.19 -17.03 -7.76
N THR A 364 -2.07 -16.88 -8.74
CA THR A 364 -2.63 -15.57 -9.12
C THR A 364 -3.56 -14.98 -8.06
N THR A 365 -4.00 -15.77 -7.07
CA THR A 365 -4.98 -15.32 -6.07
C THR A 365 -4.49 -14.10 -5.31
N SER A 366 -3.33 -14.17 -4.66
CA SER A 366 -2.73 -13.07 -3.93
C SER A 366 -2.01 -12.09 -4.86
N LEU A 367 -1.34 -12.59 -5.90
CA LEU A 367 -0.58 -11.79 -6.87
C LEU A 367 -1.47 -10.75 -7.56
N ALA A 368 -2.52 -11.18 -8.28
CA ALA A 368 -3.49 -10.27 -8.89
C ALA A 368 -4.38 -9.56 -7.85
N GLY A 369 -4.41 -10.05 -6.60
CA GLY A 369 -5.06 -9.38 -5.47
C GLY A 369 -4.52 -7.97 -5.21
N TYR A 370 -3.29 -7.66 -5.64
CA TYR A 370 -2.69 -6.33 -5.62
C TYR A 370 -3.59 -5.24 -6.24
N ALA A 371 -4.25 -5.52 -7.35
CA ALA A 371 -5.12 -4.55 -8.02
C ALA A 371 -6.30 -4.15 -7.11
N MET A 372 -6.84 -5.10 -6.36
CA MET A 372 -7.95 -4.86 -5.43
C MET A 372 -7.48 -4.12 -4.17
N ASP A 373 -6.32 -4.50 -3.62
CA ASP A 373 -5.73 -3.86 -2.43
C ASP A 373 -5.40 -2.38 -2.68
N ASP A 374 -4.71 -2.08 -3.77
CA ASP A 374 -4.33 -0.70 -4.07
C ASP A 374 -5.56 0.17 -4.38
N TRP A 375 -6.58 -0.40 -5.05
CA TRP A 375 -7.80 0.32 -5.42
C TRP A 375 -8.60 0.80 -4.19
N ILE A 376 -8.77 -0.07 -3.19
CA ILE A 376 -9.59 0.27 -2.02
C ILE A 376 -8.97 1.36 -1.15
N ARG A 377 -7.63 1.44 -1.10
CA ARG A 377 -6.93 2.42 -0.26
C ARG A 377 -7.09 3.85 -0.74
N THR A 378 -7.37 4.06 -2.03
CA THR A 378 -7.43 5.40 -2.63
C THR A 378 -8.72 5.68 -3.40
N ASN A 379 -9.12 4.78 -4.29
CA ASN A 379 -10.09 5.05 -5.35
C ASN A 379 -11.50 4.56 -5.06
N SER A 380 -11.67 3.57 -4.18
CA SER A 380 -13.01 3.04 -3.88
C SER A 380 -13.91 4.06 -3.16
N THR A 381 -15.21 3.97 -3.49
CA THR A 381 -16.30 4.70 -2.84
C THR A 381 -17.03 3.87 -1.78
N LYS A 382 -16.72 2.56 -1.68
CA LYS A 382 -17.27 1.62 -0.70
C LYS A 382 -16.17 0.67 -0.17
N PRO A 383 -15.03 1.22 0.28
CA PRO A 383 -13.83 0.44 0.53
C PRO A 383 -14.02 -0.62 1.63
N GLU A 384 -14.90 -0.41 2.60
CA GLU A 384 -15.15 -1.34 3.71
C GLU A 384 -15.81 -2.63 3.26
N THR A 385 -16.75 -2.56 2.32
CA THR A 385 -17.41 -3.76 1.77
C THR A 385 -16.47 -4.48 0.80
N GLU A 386 -15.72 -3.71 -0.01
CA GLU A 386 -14.76 -4.26 -0.96
C GLU A 386 -13.56 -4.92 -0.30
N GLN A 387 -13.20 -4.47 0.91
CA GLN A 387 -12.11 -5.00 1.72
C GLN A 387 -12.30 -6.46 2.09
N ARG A 388 -13.54 -6.93 2.28
CA ARG A 388 -13.84 -8.34 2.61
C ARG A 388 -13.22 -9.30 1.58
N LEU A 389 -13.41 -9.01 0.30
CA LEU A 389 -12.86 -9.80 -0.80
C LEU A 389 -11.37 -9.49 -1.02
N SER A 390 -10.96 -8.22 -0.92
CA SER A 390 -9.56 -7.82 -1.08
C SER A 390 -8.63 -8.51 -0.09
N TYR A 391 -9.02 -8.55 1.19
CA TYR A 391 -8.20 -9.17 2.23
C TYR A 391 -8.19 -10.70 2.16
N ALA A 392 -9.32 -11.32 1.80
CA ALA A 392 -9.35 -12.76 1.58
C ALA A 392 -8.36 -13.19 0.48
N ALA A 393 -8.27 -12.44 -0.63
CA ALA A 393 -7.28 -12.69 -1.68
C ALA A 393 -5.84 -12.47 -1.19
N LYS A 394 -5.60 -11.46 -0.35
CA LYS A 394 -4.27 -11.12 0.19
C LYS A 394 -3.62 -12.27 0.96
N ILE A 395 -4.40 -13.03 1.74
CA ILE A 395 -3.88 -14.13 2.58
C ILE A 395 -4.02 -15.52 1.91
N ALA A 396 -4.77 -15.61 0.82
CA ALA A 396 -5.19 -16.89 0.23
C ALA A 396 -4.02 -17.85 -0.01
N ASN A 397 -2.96 -17.41 -0.69
CA ASN A 397 -1.85 -18.30 -1.04
C ASN A 397 -1.01 -18.77 0.16
N VAL A 398 -1.14 -18.16 1.35
CA VAL A 398 -0.52 -18.68 2.58
C VAL A 398 -1.08 -20.07 2.92
N SER A 399 -2.32 -20.38 2.52
CA SER A 399 -2.92 -21.71 2.70
C SER A 399 -2.24 -22.84 1.92
N ALA A 400 -1.43 -22.50 0.90
CA ALA A 400 -0.62 -23.47 0.18
C ALA A 400 0.52 -24.06 1.02
N ILE A 401 0.92 -23.39 2.12
CA ILE A 401 1.98 -23.86 3.02
C ILE A 401 1.44 -24.96 3.92
N ASN A 402 2.00 -26.16 3.81
CA ASN A 402 1.63 -27.29 4.64
C ASN A 402 2.18 -27.16 6.06
N SER A 403 1.29 -26.96 7.03
CA SER A 403 1.57 -27.02 8.46
C SER A 403 1.04 -28.32 9.11
N GLY A 404 0.67 -29.30 8.28
CA GLY A 404 0.07 -30.58 8.67
C GLY A 404 -1.31 -30.82 8.06
N GLN A 405 -1.95 -29.77 7.56
CA GLN A 405 -3.32 -29.82 7.03
C GLN A 405 -3.42 -30.31 5.59
N ILE A 406 -2.33 -30.23 4.82
CA ILE A 406 -2.25 -30.79 3.46
C ILE A 406 -1.76 -32.23 3.58
N SER A 407 -0.57 -32.40 4.17
CA SER A 407 0.04 -33.68 4.50
C SER A 407 0.50 -33.69 5.94
N SER A 408 0.07 -34.67 6.72
CA SER A 408 0.48 -34.83 8.12
C SER A 408 1.85 -35.51 8.28
N ASP A 409 2.49 -35.91 7.18
CA ASP A 409 3.82 -36.51 7.22
C ASP A 409 4.87 -35.48 7.68
N PRO A 410 5.68 -35.77 8.71
CA PRO A 410 6.70 -34.84 9.21
C PRO A 410 7.67 -34.32 8.14
N ALA A 411 7.98 -35.12 7.11
CA ALA A 411 8.87 -34.72 6.02
C ALA A 411 8.27 -33.67 5.09
N ASN A 412 6.94 -33.49 5.13
CA ASN A 412 6.22 -32.54 4.29
C ASN A 412 5.83 -31.26 5.03
N ILE A 413 6.08 -31.17 6.35
CA ILE A 413 5.74 -29.99 7.15
C ILE A 413 6.67 -28.84 6.75
N GLY A 414 6.09 -27.81 6.14
CA GLY A 414 6.78 -26.68 5.55
C GLY A 414 6.88 -26.73 4.03
N ALA A 415 6.48 -27.81 3.36
CA ALA A 415 6.35 -27.83 1.90
C ALA A 415 5.14 -27.00 1.43
N VAL A 416 5.09 -26.66 0.15
CA VAL A 416 3.96 -25.97 -0.48
C VAL A 416 3.30 -26.83 -1.56
N SER A 417 2.02 -26.56 -1.84
CA SER A 417 1.26 -27.16 -2.93
C SER A 417 0.97 -26.17 -4.05
N TRP A 418 1.17 -26.59 -5.29
CA TRP A 418 1.02 -25.79 -6.50
C TRP A 418 -0.41 -25.27 -6.71
N THR A 419 -1.38 -26.18 -6.68
CA THR A 419 -2.81 -25.85 -6.91
C THR A 419 -3.73 -26.72 -6.07
N TYR A 420 -4.99 -26.31 -5.97
CA TYR A 420 -6.06 -27.08 -5.37
C TYR A 420 -7.02 -27.64 -6.43
N GLN A 421 -7.58 -28.80 -6.15
CA GLN A 421 -8.61 -29.43 -6.98
C GLN A 421 -9.93 -29.49 -6.20
N ALA A 422 -10.95 -28.77 -6.67
CA ALA A 422 -12.27 -28.80 -6.04
C ALA A 422 -13.10 -30.02 -6.43
N ASN A 423 -12.82 -30.64 -7.58
CA ASN A 423 -13.56 -31.80 -8.05
C ASN A 423 -13.11 -33.11 -7.41
N LYS A 424 -14.02 -34.09 -7.39
CA LYS A 424 -13.73 -35.43 -6.91
C LYS A 424 -12.93 -36.19 -7.97
N GLY A 425 -11.97 -36.99 -7.52
CA GLY A 425 -11.08 -37.79 -8.38
C GLY A 425 -9.62 -37.39 -8.20
N ASN A 426 -8.72 -38.05 -8.93
CA ASN A 426 -7.31 -37.69 -8.97
C ASN A 426 -6.92 -37.34 -10.40
N TYR A 427 -7.12 -36.08 -10.79
CA TYR A 427 -6.64 -35.57 -12.08
C TYR A 427 -5.25 -34.99 -11.85
N GLY A 428 -4.22 -35.47 -12.54
CA GLY A 428 -2.88 -34.87 -12.46
C GLY A 428 -2.82 -33.50 -13.14
N ALA A 429 -2.02 -32.59 -12.61
CA ALA A 429 -1.68 -31.30 -13.25
C ALA A 429 -0.96 -31.56 -14.58
N LEU A 430 -1.57 -31.32 -15.75
CA LEU A 430 -0.95 -31.52 -17.08
C LEU A 430 -0.10 -32.82 -17.23
N GLY A 431 -0.38 -33.87 -16.43
CA GLY A 431 0.44 -35.10 -16.38
C GLY A 431 1.77 -35.04 -15.61
N LEU A 432 2.09 -33.98 -14.85
CA LEU A 432 3.43 -33.72 -14.30
C LEU A 432 3.67 -34.20 -12.86
N ASP A 433 2.64 -34.18 -12.00
CA ASP A 433 2.76 -34.64 -10.60
C ASP A 433 2.57 -36.17 -10.51
N GLY A 434 1.61 -36.73 -11.26
CA GLY A 434 1.28 -38.17 -11.26
C GLY A 434 0.88 -38.77 -9.90
N GLY A 435 1.01 -38.00 -8.81
CA GLY A 435 0.78 -38.38 -7.42
C GLY A 435 -0.68 -38.24 -6.98
N PRO A 436 -0.99 -38.66 -5.74
CA PRO A 436 -2.30 -38.46 -5.14
C PRO A 436 -2.52 -36.98 -4.77
N LEU A 437 -3.78 -36.60 -4.61
CA LEU A 437 -4.13 -35.35 -3.93
C LEU A 437 -4.02 -35.52 -2.41
N PHE A 438 -3.54 -34.46 -1.77
CA PHE A 438 -3.38 -34.33 -0.33
C PHE A 438 -4.46 -33.37 0.19
N ASN A 439 -5.60 -33.93 0.63
CA ASN A 439 -6.77 -33.13 1.02
C ASN A 439 -7.22 -32.13 -0.07
N GLY A 440 -7.19 -32.57 -1.34
CA GLY A 440 -7.54 -31.77 -2.52
C GLY A 440 -6.38 -30.95 -3.10
N TRP A 441 -5.26 -30.83 -2.38
CA TRP A 441 -4.06 -30.13 -2.85
C TRP A 441 -3.12 -31.06 -3.64
N ARG A 442 -2.34 -30.49 -4.56
CA ARG A 442 -1.32 -31.24 -5.31
C ARG A 442 -0.07 -31.45 -4.46
N GLY A 443 0.60 -32.59 -4.65
CA GLY A 443 1.79 -32.93 -3.87
C GLY A 443 3.05 -32.18 -4.28
N MET A 444 2.99 -31.40 -5.35
CA MET A 444 4.13 -30.69 -5.97
C MET A 444 4.13 -29.21 -5.60
N SER A 445 5.31 -28.61 -5.40
CA SER A 445 5.45 -27.17 -5.09
C SER A 445 5.04 -26.26 -6.25
N GLY A 446 5.56 -26.48 -7.46
CA GLY A 446 5.27 -25.70 -8.66
C GLY A 446 5.41 -24.20 -8.43
N GLU A 447 4.46 -23.42 -8.96
CA GLU A 447 4.46 -21.95 -8.85
C GLU A 447 3.86 -21.43 -7.53
N ALA A 448 3.64 -22.26 -6.50
CA ALA A 448 3.05 -21.80 -5.24
C ALA A 448 3.81 -20.61 -4.63
N ASP A 449 5.13 -20.60 -4.77
CA ASP A 449 6.02 -19.54 -4.29
C ASP A 449 5.81 -18.19 -5.00
N LEU A 450 5.32 -18.20 -6.24
CA LEU A 450 4.91 -16.96 -6.92
C LEU A 450 3.69 -16.34 -6.25
N GLY A 451 2.75 -17.17 -5.78
CA GLY A 451 1.60 -16.73 -5.02
C GLY A 451 2.00 -16.18 -3.65
N LEU A 452 2.95 -16.83 -2.99
CA LEU A 452 3.53 -16.32 -1.74
C LEU A 452 4.31 -15.02 -1.95
N PHE A 453 5.08 -14.88 -3.04
CA PHE A 453 5.68 -13.61 -3.44
C PHE A 453 4.61 -12.53 -3.59
N GLY A 454 3.51 -12.80 -4.30
CA GLY A 454 2.37 -11.89 -4.40
C GLY A 454 1.82 -11.49 -3.02
N ALA A 455 1.61 -12.46 -2.12
CA ALA A 455 1.14 -12.19 -0.76
C ALA A 455 2.10 -11.27 0.01
N LEU A 456 3.42 -11.49 -0.05
CA LEU A 456 4.43 -10.66 0.62
C LEU A 456 4.37 -9.18 0.19
N LYS A 457 3.97 -8.91 -1.05
CA LYS A 457 3.83 -7.55 -1.59
C LYS A 457 2.63 -6.80 -1.03
N VAL A 458 1.59 -7.50 -0.56
CA VAL A 458 0.32 -6.89 -0.15
C VAL A 458 -0.09 -7.16 1.30
N LEU A 459 0.50 -8.13 2.00
CA LEU A 459 0.22 -8.41 3.42
C LEU A 459 0.39 -7.14 4.28
N SER A 460 -0.63 -6.89 5.10
CA SER A 460 -0.75 -5.73 5.98
C SER A 460 -1.82 -5.95 7.04
N ALA A 461 -1.74 -5.19 8.13
CA ALA A 461 -2.83 -5.01 9.06
C ALA A 461 -3.79 -3.95 8.49
N ASP A 462 -5.05 -4.30 8.31
CA ASP A 462 -6.06 -3.38 7.79
C ASP A 462 -7.20 -3.20 8.78
N VAL A 463 -7.63 -1.97 9.02
CA VAL A 463 -8.74 -1.62 9.90
C VAL A 463 -9.87 -1.02 9.07
N ALA A 464 -11.10 -1.51 9.27
CA ALA A 464 -12.28 -0.94 8.64
C ALA A 464 -13.47 -0.90 9.61
N VAL A 465 -14.37 0.06 9.41
CA VAL A 465 -15.68 0.09 10.07
C VAL A 465 -16.71 -0.49 9.10
N ASP A 466 -16.84 -1.80 9.12
CA ASP A 466 -17.70 -2.54 8.21
C ASP A 466 -19.20 -2.24 8.48
N PRO A 467 -20.04 -2.05 7.44
CA PRO A 467 -21.45 -1.69 7.63
C PRO A 467 -22.31 -2.77 8.30
N ILE A 468 -21.86 -4.03 8.32
CA ILE A 468 -22.54 -5.16 8.97
C ILE A 468 -21.83 -5.53 10.29
N PHE A 469 -20.50 -5.65 10.25
CA PHE A 469 -19.70 -6.18 11.36
C PHE A 469 -19.16 -5.11 12.33
N GLY A 470 -19.34 -3.83 12.01
CA GLY A 470 -18.76 -2.71 12.74
C GLY A 470 -17.23 -2.69 12.63
N LEU A 471 -16.55 -2.18 13.66
CA LEU A 471 -15.09 -2.17 13.72
C LEU A 471 -14.53 -3.59 13.60
N TYR A 472 -13.60 -3.77 12.66
CA TYR A 472 -12.90 -5.03 12.45
C TYR A 472 -11.45 -4.80 12.01
N GLY A 473 -10.54 -5.62 12.54
CA GLY A 473 -9.12 -5.65 12.18
C GLY A 473 -8.83 -6.89 11.34
N TYR A 474 -8.50 -6.69 10.08
CA TYR A 474 -8.03 -7.74 9.18
C TYR A 474 -6.53 -7.94 9.40
N GLY A 475 -6.14 -9.10 9.89
CA GLY A 475 -4.76 -9.36 10.31
C GLY A 475 -4.30 -8.46 11.45
N ALA A 476 -5.20 -8.06 12.35
CA ALA A 476 -4.83 -7.32 13.55
C ALA A 476 -5.91 -7.43 14.62
N ASP A 477 -5.50 -7.30 15.88
CA ASP A 477 -6.43 -6.91 16.93
C ASP A 477 -6.60 -5.39 16.89
N VAL A 478 -7.83 -4.92 17.03
CA VAL A 478 -8.15 -3.49 16.98
C VAL A 478 -9.19 -3.10 18.03
N SER A 479 -9.02 -1.91 18.59
CA SER A 479 -10.02 -1.24 19.41
C SER A 479 -10.10 0.25 19.02
N LEU A 480 -11.26 0.87 19.23
CA LEU A 480 -11.46 2.31 19.06
C LEU A 480 -11.86 2.91 20.40
N SER A 481 -11.06 3.84 20.92
CA SER A 481 -11.34 4.56 22.15
C SER A 481 -10.80 5.99 22.04
N GLY A 482 -11.54 6.97 22.57
CA GLY A 482 -11.13 8.38 22.55
C GLY A 482 -10.83 8.95 21.16
N GLY A 483 -11.49 8.43 20.10
CA GLY A 483 -11.23 8.86 18.72
C GLY A 483 -9.91 8.35 18.13
N ALA A 484 -9.32 7.28 18.68
CA ALA A 484 -8.12 6.66 18.14
C ALA A 484 -8.23 5.13 18.07
N TYR A 485 -7.74 4.58 16.97
CA TYR A 485 -7.57 3.14 16.81
C TYR A 485 -6.30 2.70 17.53
N THR A 486 -6.38 1.67 18.36
CA THR A 486 -5.20 0.93 18.85
C THR A 486 -5.14 -0.39 18.12
N VAL A 487 -4.03 -0.66 17.43
CA VAL A 487 -3.85 -1.78 16.51
C VAL A 487 -2.63 -2.60 16.92
N THR A 488 -2.82 -3.91 17.05
CA THR A 488 -1.74 -4.89 17.23
C THR A 488 -1.68 -5.79 15.99
N PRO A 489 -0.63 -5.74 15.17
CA PRO A 489 -0.57 -6.47 13.92
C PRO A 489 -0.47 -7.99 14.14
N LYS A 490 -1.15 -8.73 13.28
CA LYS A 490 -1.14 -10.20 13.13
C LYS A 490 -1.05 -10.60 11.64
N ASP A 491 -0.67 -9.66 10.78
CA ASP A 491 -0.58 -9.83 9.32
C ASP A 491 0.65 -10.64 8.89
N GLY A 492 1.55 -10.92 9.82
CA GLY A 492 2.73 -11.74 9.65
C GLY A 492 3.99 -10.97 9.22
N LEU A 493 3.83 -9.77 8.64
CA LEU A 493 4.96 -8.92 8.25
C LEU A 493 5.22 -7.80 9.24
N ASN A 494 4.17 -7.24 9.84
CA ASN A 494 4.25 -6.15 10.80
C ASN A 494 4.96 -4.90 10.20
N LYS A 495 4.73 -4.65 8.91
CA LYS A 495 5.34 -3.56 8.12
C LYS A 495 4.36 -2.47 7.73
N ARG A 496 3.09 -2.84 7.56
CA ARG A 496 2.07 -2.01 6.94
C ARG A 496 0.83 -1.96 7.82
N LEU A 497 0.28 -0.78 7.98
CA LEU A 497 -1.01 -0.51 8.60
C LEU A 497 -1.85 0.34 7.65
N ASN A 498 -3.05 -0.12 7.33
CA ASN A 498 -4.03 0.67 6.56
C ASN A 498 -5.29 0.90 7.39
N LEU A 499 -5.70 2.16 7.54
CA LEU A 499 -7.07 2.47 7.96
C LEU A 499 -7.89 2.68 6.69
N ILE A 500 -8.65 1.65 6.33
CA ILE A 500 -9.38 1.56 5.06
C ILE A 500 -10.49 2.62 5.00
N THR A 501 -11.23 2.79 6.10
CA THR A 501 -12.30 3.79 6.21
C THR A 501 -11.77 5.22 6.13
N GLU A 502 -10.65 5.51 6.80
CA GLU A 502 -10.08 6.85 6.88
C GLU A 502 -9.12 7.19 5.72
N LYS A 503 -8.86 6.22 4.82
CA LYS A 503 -7.88 6.31 3.72
C LYS A 503 -6.51 6.76 4.21
N PHE A 504 -6.02 6.11 5.26
CA PHE A 504 -4.69 6.32 5.83
C PHE A 504 -3.84 5.06 5.67
N SER A 505 -2.54 5.24 5.41
CA SER A 505 -1.58 4.13 5.43
C SER A 505 -0.26 4.53 6.10
N MET A 506 0.36 3.57 6.77
CA MET A 506 1.72 3.63 7.32
C MET A 506 2.52 2.43 6.83
N GLU A 507 3.71 2.65 6.29
CA GLU A 507 4.62 1.59 5.80
C GLU A 507 6.06 1.83 6.25
N LEU A 508 6.68 0.82 6.88
CA LEU A 508 8.09 0.84 7.28
C LEU A 508 8.98 0.21 6.21
N GLU A 509 10.10 0.87 5.87
CA GLU A 509 11.05 0.42 4.86
C GLU A 509 11.87 -0.80 5.33
N ARG A 510 12.46 -0.73 6.54
CA ARG A 510 13.36 -1.78 7.06
C ARG A 510 12.88 -2.42 8.35
N ASP A 511 12.34 -1.66 9.29
CA ASP A 511 11.97 -2.14 10.62
C ASP A 511 10.53 -2.63 10.67
N GLN A 512 10.09 -3.15 11.81
CA GLN A 512 8.70 -3.59 12.03
C GLN A 512 8.03 -2.72 13.10
N TYR A 513 6.72 -2.85 13.29
CA TYR A 513 6.02 -2.29 14.45
C TYR A 513 5.29 -3.39 15.24
N THR A 514 5.15 -3.22 16.55
CA THR A 514 4.45 -4.19 17.42
C THR A 514 3.10 -3.69 17.91
N ALA A 515 2.89 -2.37 17.87
CA ALA A 515 1.63 -1.73 18.19
C ALA A 515 1.59 -0.35 17.52
N ALA A 516 0.40 0.12 17.16
CA ALA A 516 0.17 1.48 16.68
C ALA A 516 -1.12 2.06 17.26
N THR A 517 -1.10 3.36 17.55
CA THR A 517 -2.28 4.16 17.88
C THR A 517 -2.42 5.28 16.85
N VAL A 518 -3.54 5.35 16.16
CA VAL A 518 -3.80 6.34 15.10
C VAL A 518 -5.11 7.06 15.38
N ALA A 519 -5.08 8.39 15.48
CA ALA A 519 -6.28 9.19 15.60
C ALA A 519 -7.15 9.08 14.34
N THR A 520 -8.47 8.98 14.47
CA THR A 520 -9.42 8.89 13.35
C THR A 520 -9.38 10.13 12.45
N VAL A 521 -9.03 11.29 13.04
CA VAL A 521 -8.80 12.55 12.33
C VAL A 521 -7.41 12.63 11.67
N LYS A 522 -6.57 11.60 11.84
CA LYS A 522 -5.26 11.42 11.16
C LYS A 522 -4.22 12.50 11.44
N ASN A 523 -4.32 13.17 12.59
CA ASN A 523 -3.40 14.22 13.04
C ASN A 523 -2.45 13.76 14.16
N ASN A 524 -2.52 12.49 14.54
CA ASN A 524 -1.65 11.90 15.55
C ASN A 524 -1.44 10.41 15.26
N VAL A 525 -0.19 9.98 15.22
CA VAL A 525 0.21 8.59 15.04
C VAL A 525 1.28 8.26 16.07
N TYR A 526 1.07 7.18 16.82
CA TYR A 526 2.03 6.60 17.73
C TYR A 526 2.27 5.15 17.33
N PHE A 527 3.50 4.67 17.39
CA PHE A 527 3.77 3.24 17.22
C PHE A 527 5.04 2.82 17.94
N THR A 528 5.07 1.58 18.39
CA THR A 528 6.27 0.94 18.93
C THR A 528 6.99 0.26 17.77
N LEU A 529 8.12 0.84 17.35
CA LEU A 529 9.02 0.28 16.35
C LEU A 529 9.82 -0.87 16.97
N LYS A 530 9.87 -2.00 16.27
CA LYS A 530 10.76 -3.14 16.53
C LYS A 530 11.96 -3.05 15.60
N ASN A 531 13.13 -2.87 16.20
CA ASN A 531 14.40 -2.76 15.50
C ASN A 531 14.83 -4.13 14.94
N MET A 532 14.96 -4.23 13.63
CA MET A 532 15.40 -5.45 12.94
C MET A 532 16.92 -5.56 12.82
N MET A 533 17.67 -4.51 13.20
CA MET A 533 19.13 -4.46 13.20
C MET A 533 19.66 -3.93 14.54
N THR A 534 19.74 -4.80 15.55
CA THR A 534 20.22 -4.42 16.89
C THR A 534 21.75 -4.39 17.03
N SER A 535 22.48 -4.89 16.02
CA SER A 535 23.95 -4.95 16.02
C SER A 535 24.63 -3.64 15.66
N ALA A 536 23.94 -2.70 15.00
CA ALA A 536 24.47 -1.40 14.64
C ALA A 536 23.34 -0.37 14.51
N ALA A 537 23.67 0.92 14.64
CA ALA A 537 22.73 1.99 14.35
C ALA A 537 22.49 2.13 12.85
N HIS A 538 21.30 2.57 12.47
CA HIS A 538 20.91 2.80 11.08
C HIS A 538 19.85 3.88 10.94
N THR A 539 19.62 4.33 9.71
CA THR A 539 18.46 5.14 9.35
C THR A 539 17.43 4.26 8.66
N THR A 540 16.17 4.41 9.05
CA THR A 540 15.01 3.73 8.47
C THR A 540 13.96 4.75 8.07
N LYS A 541 13.13 4.43 7.08
CA LYS A 541 12.04 5.29 6.63
C LYS A 541 10.69 4.74 7.05
N VAL A 542 9.78 5.66 7.39
CA VAL A 542 8.35 5.37 7.52
C VAL A 542 7.60 6.29 6.57
N THR A 543 6.79 5.71 5.71
CA THR A 543 5.96 6.44 4.75
C THR A 543 4.53 6.45 5.22
N PHE A 544 3.96 7.65 5.35
CA PHE A 544 2.56 7.87 5.64
C PHE A 544 1.83 8.37 4.40
N THR A 545 0.60 7.95 4.18
CA THR A 545 -0.30 8.55 3.18
C THR A 545 -1.61 8.90 3.86
N GLY A 546 -2.19 10.06 3.52
CA GLY A 546 -3.51 10.45 3.99
C GLY A 546 -3.56 11.11 5.36
N LEU A 547 -2.41 11.44 5.96
CA LEU A 547 -2.33 12.30 7.16
C LEU A 547 -3.17 13.58 6.98
N ALA A 548 -3.72 14.13 8.06
CA ALA A 548 -4.35 15.45 7.97
C ALA A 548 -3.32 16.50 7.51
N ALA A 549 -3.75 17.49 6.73
CA ALA A 549 -2.84 18.56 6.32
C ALA A 549 -2.33 19.31 7.56
N GLY A 550 -1.02 19.54 7.63
CA GLY A 550 -0.42 20.18 8.80
C GLY A 550 1.06 19.92 8.96
N THR A 551 1.62 20.49 10.03
CA THR A 551 3.01 20.27 10.45
C THR A 551 3.02 19.32 11.64
N TYR A 552 3.94 18.37 11.65
CA TYR A 552 4.03 17.30 12.64
C TYR A 552 5.42 17.27 13.26
N ASP A 553 5.46 17.25 14.58
CA ASP A 553 6.67 16.90 15.30
C ASP A 553 6.85 15.38 15.29
N VAL A 554 8.06 14.96 14.93
CA VAL A 554 8.49 13.57 14.99
C VAL A 554 9.29 13.39 16.27
N LEU A 555 8.82 12.50 17.15
CA LEU A 555 9.48 12.20 18.41
C LEU A 555 9.90 10.73 18.43
N ILE A 556 11.08 10.47 18.99
CA ILE A 556 11.57 9.14 19.33
C ILE A 556 11.79 9.12 20.85
N ASN A 557 11.17 8.17 21.54
CA ASN A 557 11.19 8.06 23.01
C ASN A 557 10.85 9.40 23.69
N ASN A 558 9.77 10.05 23.22
CA ASN A 558 9.30 11.37 23.65
C ASN A 558 10.28 12.55 23.43
N THR A 559 11.38 12.35 22.72
CA THR A 559 12.30 13.43 22.34
C THR A 559 12.04 13.83 20.90
N LYS A 560 11.76 15.11 20.64
CA LYS A 560 11.61 15.64 19.28
C LYS A 560 12.93 15.50 18.51
N VAL A 561 12.89 14.78 17.38
CA VAL A 561 14.04 14.54 16.51
C VAL A 561 13.95 15.29 15.19
N SER A 562 12.74 15.59 14.71
CA SER A 562 12.52 16.35 13.48
C SER A 562 11.08 16.90 13.41
N THR A 563 10.79 17.65 12.35
CA THR A 563 9.47 18.14 12.00
C THR A 563 9.22 17.84 10.52
N VAL A 564 8.00 17.43 10.15
CA VAL A 564 7.60 17.15 8.77
C VAL A 564 6.25 17.80 8.45
N SER A 565 6.03 18.17 7.19
CA SER A 565 4.76 18.72 6.72
C SER A 565 4.01 17.68 5.89
N ALA A 566 2.72 17.50 6.16
CA ALA A 566 1.83 16.68 5.36
C ALA A 566 0.88 17.57 4.55
N ALA A 567 0.75 17.27 3.25
CA ALA A 567 -0.14 17.98 2.33
C ALA A 567 -1.58 17.39 2.31
N GLY A 568 -1.98 16.63 3.34
CA GLY A 568 -3.25 15.91 3.33
C GLY A 568 -3.13 14.52 2.69
N SER A 569 -3.76 14.34 1.52
CA SER A 569 -3.79 13.05 0.80
C SER A 569 -2.44 12.59 0.23
N GLY A 570 -1.41 13.45 0.28
CA GLY A 570 -0.07 13.16 -0.23
C GLY A 570 0.73 12.17 0.62
N LYS A 571 1.86 11.71 0.06
CA LYS A 571 2.87 10.91 0.77
C LYS A 571 3.72 11.81 1.66
N THR A 572 3.92 11.39 2.91
CA THR A 572 4.84 12.01 3.87
C THR A 572 5.87 10.97 4.29
N VAL A 573 7.15 11.20 3.98
CA VAL A 573 8.23 10.28 4.32
C VAL A 573 9.00 10.83 5.52
N VAL A 574 9.14 10.01 6.56
CA VAL A 574 9.89 10.34 7.77
C VAL A 574 11.14 9.47 7.85
N ASN A 575 12.30 10.11 7.97
CA ASN A 575 13.55 9.43 8.27
C ASN A 575 13.72 9.33 9.79
N LEU A 576 13.98 8.13 10.29
CA LEU A 576 14.21 7.84 11.70
C LEU A 576 15.63 7.31 11.88
N SER A 577 16.41 7.97 12.72
CA SER A 577 17.72 7.47 13.16
C SER A 577 17.53 6.55 14.37
N ILE A 578 17.83 5.28 14.18
CA ILE A 578 17.59 4.19 15.12
C ILE A 578 18.94 3.66 15.61
N GLY A 579 19.16 3.65 16.93
CA GLY A 579 20.33 3.03 17.55
C GLY A 579 20.17 1.51 17.70
N THR A 580 20.86 0.90 18.67
CA THR A 580 20.89 -0.56 18.84
C THR A 580 19.81 -1.15 19.75
N ASN A 581 18.98 -0.32 20.41
CA ASN A 581 17.89 -0.83 21.25
C ASN A 581 16.89 -1.68 20.44
N ALA A 582 16.30 -2.68 21.09
CA ALA A 582 15.34 -3.58 20.45
C ALA A 582 14.04 -2.88 20.02
N THR A 583 13.63 -1.83 20.73
CA THR A 583 12.40 -1.09 20.45
C THR A 583 12.55 0.41 20.63
N TYR A 584 11.70 1.17 19.94
CA TYR A 584 11.59 2.63 20.05
C TYR A 584 10.13 3.06 20.01
N ASP A 585 9.78 4.04 20.83
CA ASP A 585 8.47 4.68 20.80
C ASP A 585 8.50 5.87 19.84
N VAL A 586 7.79 5.77 18.72
CA VAL A 586 7.77 6.80 17.69
C VAL A 586 6.42 7.51 17.68
N LYS A 587 6.45 8.85 17.67
CA LYS A 587 5.25 9.70 17.60
C LYS A 587 5.36 10.68 16.45
N LEU A 588 4.31 10.79 15.66
CA LEU A 588 4.02 11.93 14.80
C LEU A 588 2.82 12.64 15.40
N GLN A 589 3.04 13.79 16.03
CA GLN A 589 1.97 14.59 16.63
C GLN A 589 1.89 15.94 15.93
N ALA A 590 0.68 16.49 15.74
CA ALA A 590 0.52 17.84 15.21
C ALA A 590 1.37 18.83 16.04
N ALA A 591 2.20 19.61 15.35
CA ALA A 591 3.04 20.61 16.00
C ALA A 591 2.15 21.68 16.63
N THR A 592 2.38 21.98 17.91
CA THR A 592 1.75 23.13 18.57
C THR A 592 2.32 24.41 17.95
N SER A 593 1.51 25.16 17.20
CA SER A 593 1.93 26.44 16.64
C SER A 593 2.10 27.47 17.75
N THR A 594 3.34 27.83 18.09
CA THR A 594 3.65 28.91 19.04
C THR A 594 3.92 30.25 18.34
N GLY A 595 3.21 30.54 17.24
CA GLY A 595 3.40 31.77 16.44
C GLY A 595 2.08 32.43 16.01
N PRO A 596 2.12 33.68 15.52
CA PRO A 596 0.93 34.41 15.08
C PRO A 596 0.20 33.68 13.95
N THR A 597 -1.12 33.49 14.09
CA THR A 597 -2.00 32.88 13.07
C THR A 597 -2.88 33.95 12.44
N ASP A 598 -3.38 33.71 11.21
CA ASP A 598 -4.37 34.61 10.62
C ASP A 598 -5.68 34.56 11.41
N ILE A 599 -6.01 35.67 12.05
CA ILE A 599 -7.19 35.87 12.89
C ILE A 599 -8.25 36.73 12.19
N ALA A 600 -8.05 37.16 10.93
CA ALA A 600 -9.04 37.94 10.18
C ALA A 600 -10.43 37.26 10.11
N PRO A 601 -10.56 35.92 9.97
CA PRO A 601 -11.88 35.25 9.98
C PRO A 601 -12.64 35.37 11.31
N GLN A 602 -11.98 35.80 12.39
CA GLN A 602 -12.60 36.02 13.71
C GLN A 602 -13.14 37.44 13.87
N GLY A 603 -12.82 38.34 12.92
CA GLY A 603 -13.22 39.74 12.94
C GLY A 603 -14.47 39.99 12.10
N THR A 604 -15.34 40.88 12.56
CA THR A 604 -16.44 41.41 11.73
C THR A 604 -15.93 42.60 10.92
N ALA A 605 -16.01 42.51 9.59
CA ALA A 605 -15.55 43.57 8.69
C ALA A 605 -16.55 44.74 8.62
N THR A 606 -16.06 45.97 8.73
CA THR A 606 -16.82 47.20 8.42
C THR A 606 -15.95 48.20 7.67
N THR A 607 -16.56 49.19 7.02
CA THR A 607 -15.86 50.20 6.20
C THR A 607 -16.53 51.56 6.25
N SER A 608 -15.81 52.64 5.92
CA SER A 608 -16.39 53.96 5.69
C SER A 608 -17.25 54.00 4.44
N PHE A 609 -16.89 53.24 3.41
CA PHE A 609 -17.59 53.21 2.13
C PHE A 609 -17.26 51.94 1.34
N VAL A 610 -18.28 51.34 0.73
CA VAL A 610 -18.17 50.26 -0.26
C VAL A 610 -19.19 50.51 -1.36
N SER A 611 -18.81 50.28 -2.62
CA SER A 611 -19.71 50.40 -3.77
C SER A 611 -20.85 49.38 -3.68
N SER A 612 -22.02 49.69 -4.21
CA SER A 612 -23.22 48.84 -4.02
C SER A 612 -23.13 47.44 -4.64
N TRP A 613 -22.17 47.21 -5.53
CA TRP A 613 -21.90 45.90 -6.16
C TRP A 613 -20.63 45.21 -5.62
N GLU A 614 -19.90 45.84 -4.70
CA GLU A 614 -18.72 45.27 -4.04
C GLU A 614 -19.06 44.80 -2.61
N SER A 615 -18.18 44.02 -1.99
CA SER A 615 -18.46 43.36 -0.72
C SER A 615 -17.24 43.26 0.19
N LEU A 616 -17.47 43.42 1.50
CA LEU A 616 -16.45 43.15 2.53
C LEU A 616 -16.20 41.66 2.76
N ALA A 617 -17.06 40.77 2.25
CA ALA A 617 -16.99 39.34 2.51
C ALA A 617 -15.69 38.70 1.97
N GLY A 618 -15.10 39.25 0.91
CA GLY A 618 -13.84 38.75 0.35
C GLY A 618 -12.63 38.95 1.24
N LEU A 619 -12.69 39.92 2.15
CA LEU A 619 -11.51 40.31 2.91
C LEU A 619 -11.01 39.17 3.82
N ASN A 620 -11.91 38.36 4.37
CA ASN A 620 -11.61 37.28 5.31
C ASN A 620 -12.28 35.94 5.00
N ASP A 621 -12.57 35.64 3.73
CA ASP A 621 -13.20 34.37 3.31
C ASP A 621 -12.22 33.18 3.18
N GLY A 622 -10.91 33.44 3.29
CA GLY A 622 -9.87 32.42 3.12
C GLY A 622 -9.55 32.07 1.66
N TYR A 623 -10.13 32.79 0.69
CA TYR A 623 -9.79 32.68 -0.72
C TYR A 623 -8.35 33.18 -0.96
N ALA A 624 -7.66 32.59 -1.94
CA ALA A 624 -6.30 32.94 -2.32
C ALA A 624 -6.30 33.58 -3.72
N PRO A 625 -6.25 34.91 -3.83
CA PRO A 625 -6.33 35.61 -5.11
C PRO A 625 -5.18 35.24 -6.05
N THR A 626 -5.50 35.08 -7.33
CA THR A 626 -4.53 34.72 -8.38
C THR A 626 -3.98 35.93 -9.13
N SER A 627 -4.69 37.06 -9.11
CA SER A 627 -4.28 38.37 -9.62
C SER A 627 -4.98 39.49 -8.84
N SER A 628 -4.60 40.75 -9.09
CA SER A 628 -5.26 41.94 -8.51
C SER A 628 -6.60 42.29 -9.16
N ASN A 629 -7.03 41.55 -10.19
CA ASN A 629 -8.34 41.71 -10.85
C ASN A 629 -9.13 40.37 -10.80
N ASP A 630 -8.94 39.59 -9.73
CA ASP A 630 -9.50 38.25 -9.57
C ASP A 630 -10.96 38.32 -9.08
N ARG A 631 -11.90 38.30 -10.02
CA ARG A 631 -13.34 38.29 -9.74
C ARG A 631 -13.88 36.89 -9.35
N GLY A 632 -13.02 35.93 -8.99
CA GLY A 632 -13.40 34.59 -8.53
C GLY A 632 -14.10 34.54 -7.17
N HIS A 633 -14.05 35.65 -6.41
CA HIS A 633 -14.71 35.82 -5.12
C HIS A 633 -15.28 37.24 -4.96
N PRO A 634 -16.09 37.54 -3.93
CA PRO A 634 -16.51 38.91 -3.63
C PRO A 634 -15.27 39.77 -3.33
N VAL A 635 -15.20 41.02 -3.79
CA VAL A 635 -14.03 41.89 -3.56
C VAL A 635 -14.45 43.21 -2.90
N TYR A 636 -13.55 43.83 -2.14
CA TYR A 636 -13.81 45.18 -1.59
C TYR A 636 -13.38 46.25 -2.60
N GLY A 637 -14.27 47.20 -2.88
CA GLY A 637 -13.98 48.38 -3.70
C GLY A 637 -14.83 49.58 -3.27
N ASN A 638 -14.28 50.79 -3.40
CA ASN A 638 -14.90 52.02 -2.87
C ASN A 638 -15.22 53.10 -3.93
N TRP A 639 -15.50 52.69 -5.16
CA TRP A 639 -15.97 53.57 -6.24
C TRP A 639 -17.29 54.30 -5.92
N ASP A 640 -17.48 55.60 -6.17
CA ASP A 640 -16.62 56.55 -6.90
C ASP A 640 -16.09 57.65 -5.94
N ASN A 641 -15.03 57.35 -5.18
CA ASN A 641 -14.45 58.27 -4.20
C ASN A 641 -12.96 58.60 -4.49
N PRO A 642 -12.64 59.12 -5.69
CA PRO A 642 -11.26 59.36 -6.10
C PRO A 642 -10.55 60.39 -5.21
N GLY A 643 -9.25 60.19 -4.98
CA GLY A 643 -8.44 61.11 -4.16
C GLY A 643 -8.82 61.19 -2.68
N THR A 644 -9.77 60.37 -2.21
CA THR A 644 -10.18 60.35 -0.79
C THR A 644 -9.42 59.27 -0.01
N THR A 645 -9.57 59.30 1.32
CA THR A 645 -9.12 58.20 2.19
C THR A 645 -10.33 57.48 2.74
N GLN A 646 -10.41 56.17 2.52
CA GLN A 646 -11.44 55.30 3.08
C GLN A 646 -10.80 54.34 4.08
N TRP A 647 -11.57 53.85 5.04
CA TRP A 647 -11.09 52.85 5.99
C TRP A 647 -11.85 51.54 5.88
N VAL A 648 -11.15 50.46 6.15
CA VAL A 648 -11.69 49.11 6.34
C VAL A 648 -11.17 48.59 7.68
N GLN A 649 -12.02 47.96 8.47
CA GLN A 649 -11.63 47.47 9.80
C GLN A 649 -12.21 46.11 10.13
N TYR A 650 -11.57 45.43 11.08
CA TYR A 650 -12.13 44.30 11.81
C TYR A 650 -12.44 44.68 13.26
N ASP A 651 -13.64 44.29 13.70
CA ASP A 651 -14.04 44.26 15.10
C ASP A 651 -13.98 42.82 15.63
N PHE A 652 -13.18 42.60 16.67
CA PHE A 652 -13.01 41.30 17.34
C PHE A 652 -13.83 41.24 18.63
N ALA A 653 -14.38 40.07 18.96
CA ALA A 653 -15.16 39.86 20.17
C ALA A 653 -14.36 40.02 21.48
N SER A 654 -13.04 39.88 21.42
CA SER A 654 -12.11 40.08 22.53
C SER A 654 -10.78 40.63 22.03
N ALA A 655 -9.96 41.18 22.92
CA ALA A 655 -8.68 41.77 22.53
C ALA A 655 -7.73 40.71 21.95
N ARG A 656 -7.14 41.00 20.80
CA ARG A 656 -6.17 40.16 20.09
C ARG A 656 -4.81 40.83 20.07
N THR A 657 -3.74 40.05 20.20
CA THR A 657 -2.38 40.57 20.00
C THR A 657 -2.00 40.41 18.55
N ILE A 658 -1.93 41.52 17.81
CA ILE A 658 -1.67 41.57 16.37
C ILE A 658 -0.24 42.03 16.13
N SER A 659 0.51 41.34 15.28
CA SER A 659 1.92 41.68 14.98
C SER A 659 2.22 41.94 13.50
N SER A 660 1.36 41.47 12.59
CA SER A 660 1.55 41.67 11.16
C SER A 660 0.25 41.52 10.38
N THR A 661 0.27 41.90 9.11
CA THR A 661 -0.86 41.78 8.18
C THR A 661 -0.37 41.54 6.76
N ASP A 662 -1.15 40.82 5.96
CA ASP A 662 -0.97 40.75 4.51
C ASP A 662 -2.17 41.38 3.82
N ILE A 663 -1.94 42.27 2.85
CA ILE A 663 -2.99 42.86 2.01
C ILE A 663 -2.74 42.52 0.56
N TYR A 664 -3.77 42.00 -0.12
CA TYR A 664 -3.79 41.84 -1.57
C TYR A 664 -4.67 42.94 -2.16
N TRP A 665 -4.08 43.87 -2.91
CA TRP A 665 -4.79 45.03 -3.46
C TRP A 665 -5.58 44.67 -4.71
N PHE A 666 -6.75 45.28 -4.87
CA PHE A 666 -7.65 45.11 -6.02
C PHE A 666 -7.49 46.28 -7.00
N ASP A 667 -7.47 45.96 -8.28
CA ASP A 667 -7.39 46.84 -9.44
C ASP A 667 -8.35 46.29 -10.50
N ASP A 668 -9.34 47.08 -10.92
CA ASP A 668 -10.34 46.65 -11.91
C ASP A 668 -9.96 47.03 -13.35
N ASP A 669 -8.73 47.48 -13.56
CA ASP A 669 -8.19 48.06 -14.80
C ASP A 669 -9.03 49.27 -15.31
N GLN A 670 -9.84 49.88 -14.44
CA GLN A 670 -10.74 50.99 -14.76
C GLN A 670 -10.69 52.10 -13.70
N GLY A 671 -11.63 52.06 -12.77
CA GLY A 671 -11.93 53.13 -11.85
C GLY A 671 -11.34 52.92 -10.45
N ILE A 672 -11.01 51.68 -10.13
CA ILE A 672 -10.39 51.25 -8.88
C ILE A 672 -8.97 50.83 -9.21
N ASP A 673 -8.00 51.46 -8.55
CA ASP A 673 -6.57 51.20 -8.72
C ASP A 673 -5.95 50.91 -7.34
N LEU A 674 -4.72 50.40 -7.34
CA LEU A 674 -3.90 50.24 -6.14
C LEU A 674 -3.75 51.59 -5.41
N PRO A 675 -3.70 51.58 -4.07
CA PRO A 675 -3.70 52.81 -3.29
C PRO A 675 -2.41 53.62 -3.48
N ALA A 676 -2.49 54.93 -3.25
CA ALA A 676 -1.32 55.79 -3.17
C ALA A 676 -0.49 55.50 -1.90
N SER A 677 -1.18 55.22 -0.79
CA SER A 677 -0.57 54.76 0.46
C SER A 677 -1.63 54.18 1.38
N TYR A 678 -1.20 53.54 2.47
CA TYR A 678 -2.10 53.15 3.55
C TYR A 678 -1.43 53.28 4.92
N THR A 679 -2.25 53.36 5.95
CA THR A 679 -1.81 53.30 7.35
C THR A 679 -2.59 52.24 8.12
N LEU A 680 -1.92 51.61 9.08
CA LEU A 680 -2.53 50.62 9.97
C LEU A 680 -2.77 51.26 11.34
N GLN A 681 -3.97 51.10 11.86
CA GLN A 681 -4.37 51.67 13.14
C GLN A 681 -5.08 50.65 14.01
N TYR A 682 -4.95 50.81 15.33
CA TYR A 682 -5.64 50.01 16.32
C TYR A 682 -6.44 50.92 17.27
N TRP A 683 -7.51 50.39 17.83
CA TRP A 683 -8.28 51.08 18.86
C TRP A 683 -7.64 50.86 20.23
N ASN A 684 -7.18 51.94 20.87
CA ASN A 684 -6.56 51.86 22.20
C ASN A 684 -7.57 51.87 23.37
N GLY A 685 -8.87 51.79 23.07
CA GLY A 685 -9.96 51.96 24.03
C GLY A 685 -10.65 53.32 23.98
N THR A 686 -9.97 54.36 23.48
CA THR A 686 -10.47 55.75 23.45
C THR A 686 -10.31 56.44 22.10
N ALA A 687 -9.31 56.05 21.31
CA ALA A 687 -9.01 56.63 20.00
C ALA A 687 -8.35 55.60 19.07
N TRP A 688 -8.38 55.90 17.78
CA TRP A 688 -7.58 55.20 16.77
C TRP A 688 -6.14 55.72 16.79
N VAL A 689 -5.18 54.81 16.90
CA VAL A 689 -3.75 55.12 16.98
C VAL A 689 -2.99 54.34 15.91
N ASN A 690 -2.02 54.97 15.24
CA ASN A 690 -1.12 54.30 14.29
C ASN A 690 -0.30 53.22 15.00
N VAL A 691 -0.10 52.07 14.33
CA VAL A 691 0.85 51.06 14.81
C VAL A 691 2.27 51.65 14.83
N ALA A 692 3.07 51.24 15.81
CA ALA A 692 4.45 51.70 15.92
C ALA A 692 5.40 50.84 15.08
N ASN A 693 6.36 51.50 14.41
CA ASN A 693 7.40 50.85 13.58
C ASN A 693 6.86 49.96 12.44
N PRO A 694 5.90 50.41 11.61
CA PRO A 694 5.47 49.62 10.46
C PRO A 694 6.61 49.44 9.46
N SER A 695 6.79 48.21 8.96
CA SER A 695 7.77 47.85 7.93
C SER A 695 7.11 46.96 6.88
N GLY A 696 7.34 47.26 5.60
CA GLY A 696 6.66 46.63 4.47
C GLY A 696 5.84 47.65 3.69
N LEU A 697 4.65 48.03 4.21
CA LEU A 697 3.72 49.02 3.63
C LEU A 697 3.58 48.94 2.11
N GLY A 698 3.65 47.72 1.55
CA GLY A 698 3.68 47.48 0.11
C GLY A 698 2.34 47.72 -0.58
N ILE A 699 2.42 48.20 -1.83
CA ILE A 699 1.28 48.48 -2.71
C ILE A 699 1.44 47.83 -4.09
N ALA A 700 2.15 46.70 -4.16
CA ALA A 700 2.39 46.00 -5.42
C ALA A 700 1.18 45.14 -5.81
N ALA A 701 0.90 45.09 -7.11
CA ALA A 701 -0.15 44.25 -7.69
C ALA A 701 0.26 42.77 -7.71
N ASN A 702 -0.74 41.89 -7.83
CA ASN A 702 -0.60 40.45 -8.04
C ASN A 702 0.18 39.70 -6.94
N GLN A 703 0.18 40.22 -5.72
CA GLN A 703 0.78 39.56 -4.57
C GLN A 703 0.21 40.07 -3.24
N TYR A 704 0.42 39.28 -2.18
CA TYR A 704 0.24 39.76 -0.82
C TYR A 704 1.36 40.72 -0.44
N ASN A 705 0.99 41.87 0.10
CA ASN A 705 1.89 42.87 0.63
C ASN A 705 1.92 42.75 2.15
N THR A 706 2.99 42.16 2.67
CA THR A 706 3.19 41.97 4.12
C THR A 706 3.64 43.25 4.78
N THR A 707 2.99 43.62 5.88
CA THR A 707 3.45 44.65 6.82
C THR A 707 3.58 44.09 8.22
N THR A 708 4.76 44.30 8.82
CA THR A 708 5.04 43.99 10.23
C THR A 708 5.08 45.27 11.05
N PHE A 709 4.78 45.18 12.35
CA PHE A 709 4.81 46.32 13.26
C PHE A 709 5.02 45.85 14.70
N THR A 710 5.27 46.80 15.60
CA THR A 710 5.32 46.52 17.04
C THR A 710 3.98 45.93 17.49
N PRO A 711 3.93 44.73 18.10
CA PRO A 711 2.66 44.08 18.42
C PRO A 711 1.72 44.95 19.25
N VAL A 712 0.44 44.94 18.90
CA VAL A 712 -0.61 45.70 19.60
C VAL A 712 -1.70 44.77 20.10
N SER A 713 -2.20 45.03 21.32
CA SER A 713 -3.38 44.34 21.85
C SER A 713 -4.62 45.22 21.65
N THR A 714 -5.61 44.74 20.89
CA THR A 714 -6.77 45.55 20.51
C THR A 714 -8.01 44.71 20.23
N THR A 715 -9.20 45.27 20.42
CA THR A 715 -10.46 44.70 19.92
C THR A 715 -10.81 45.18 18.52
N LYS A 716 -10.12 46.20 17.98
CA LYS A 716 -10.37 46.74 16.64
C LYS A 716 -9.09 47.08 15.92
N PHE A 717 -9.01 46.71 14.65
CA PHE A 717 -7.86 46.97 13.79
C PHE A 717 -8.35 47.47 12.45
N ARG A 718 -7.75 48.55 11.91
CA ARG A 718 -8.17 49.16 10.65
C ARG A 718 -7.01 49.50 9.73
N VAL A 719 -7.30 49.45 8.43
CA VAL A 719 -6.48 50.02 7.36
C VAL A 719 -7.15 51.31 6.91
N ASN A 720 -6.44 52.43 6.92
CA ASN A 720 -6.85 53.61 6.15
C ASN A 720 -6.13 53.56 4.81
N ILE A 721 -6.90 53.59 3.73
CA ILE A 721 -6.44 53.43 2.35
C ILE A 721 -6.61 54.78 1.66
N THR A 722 -5.50 55.40 1.27
CA THR A 722 -5.49 56.70 0.58
C THR A 722 -5.41 56.47 -0.91
N ALA A 723 -6.42 56.95 -1.63
CA ALA A 723 -6.54 56.78 -3.07
C ALA A 723 -5.63 57.72 -3.87
N LYS A 724 -5.29 57.34 -5.09
CA LYS A 724 -4.64 58.24 -6.06
C LYS A 724 -5.64 59.33 -6.49
N ALA A 725 -5.15 60.46 -6.98
CA ALA A 725 -5.99 61.63 -7.28
C ALA A 725 -7.15 61.36 -8.26
N ALA A 726 -6.99 60.41 -9.19
CA ALA A 726 -7.95 60.10 -10.23
C ALA A 726 -8.69 58.76 -10.06
N TYR A 727 -8.39 57.99 -9.01
CA TYR A 727 -8.88 56.61 -8.86
C TYR A 727 -9.42 56.35 -7.47
N SER A 728 -10.35 55.42 -7.37
CA SER A 728 -10.79 54.77 -6.13
C SER A 728 -9.84 53.61 -5.77
N THR A 729 -10.07 52.90 -4.66
CA THR A 729 -9.21 51.81 -4.17
C THR A 729 -10.00 50.55 -3.80
N GLY A 730 -9.36 49.40 -3.86
CA GLY A 730 -9.95 48.13 -3.43
C GLY A 730 -8.95 47.15 -2.82
N MET A 731 -9.49 46.06 -2.26
CA MET A 731 -8.74 44.96 -1.65
C MET A 731 -9.42 43.64 -2.01
N GLU A 732 -8.63 42.70 -2.53
CA GLU A 732 -9.03 41.31 -2.76
C GLU A 732 -9.15 40.59 -1.40
N SER A 733 -8.07 40.63 -0.61
CA SER A 733 -7.94 39.83 0.61
C SER A 733 -7.13 40.58 1.68
N TRP A 734 -7.51 40.41 2.95
CA TRP A 734 -6.85 41.01 4.10
C TRP A 734 -6.65 40.03 5.24
N LYS A 735 -5.40 39.62 5.47
CA LYS A 735 -5.03 38.72 6.57
C LYS A 735 -4.43 39.51 7.71
N VAL A 736 -4.74 39.11 8.94
CA VAL A 736 -4.27 39.79 10.16
C VAL A 736 -3.68 38.72 11.07
N TYR A 737 -2.39 38.79 11.36
CA TYR A 737 -1.70 37.75 12.13
C TYR A 737 -1.57 38.11 13.60
N GLY A 738 -2.05 37.23 14.47
CA GLY A 738 -2.06 37.42 15.91
C GLY A 738 -2.40 36.18 16.73
N THR A 739 -2.56 36.39 18.04
CA THR A 739 -2.97 35.39 19.05
C THR A 739 -4.17 35.87 19.85
#